data_AF-A0AA38U0X3-F1
#
_entry.id   AF-A0AA38U0X3-F1
#
_cell.length_a   1.000
_cell.length_b   1.000
_cell.length_c   1.000
_cell.angle_alpha   90.00
_cell.angle_beta   90.00
_cell.angle_gamma   90.00
#
_symmetry.space_group_name_H-M   'P 1'
#
loop_
_entity.id
_entity.type
_entity.pdbx_description
1 polymer ?
#
loop_
_entity_poly.entity_id
_entity_poly.type
_entity_poly.pdbx_seq_one_letter_code
_entity_poly.pdbx_strand_id
1 'polypeptide(L)'
;MTRRRQSHLPLHIIAVDDSQGISRHKHGWAVLNSFSYPWYLYVRLLSRLGRKRANFVLAVLFAFVIFVVLSLQSNWDPDRIKNILPFTADSPTLVYRKEDLQRIWAFEIESGHFPSTSSVPEQIGLKGISNPGLPPLPDGEVRGQATRGTGFMRVYPEIQHNNLSIAFPPRPAPGSIADLDVVKQHCDFSSHKLVRDCLEVLRVGAGLDNGNRLRRENLDDWKYIYLEQSRDYSNRPHVGPPSSVQIDSSPETLLKKAGSELESSPIDLPTPSSPLPFSTACDPDYPRIFHMYWTGPFTDKPYMAILSFLYTQKTGLHLYELPKECRPVFWVWINPVSAASTLGPNAVDSMHKELQSNPWASPFLHDRFKDVLQFKLWNTTQQLDAIPELRNEWRKMRTLFNTGGRIVNVPPEDHHKDMGSHPDDMFHRTGSKSSSSYDRLSVILSDMARFVLCHRFGGIYLDADTILLRDWEEVWGWRGGFAYRWSRLPRYNTAVLHMNKGSAIGTFLFRTALKNNLDFHPMTITRYLKDAYLDGLLLQLPDALFDSAWLNTENYQRERPPQPFFKAFQDFFDTPAVSSAAPLAMGFDGFFRGAFSYHYHNFWWKPFDPSRNWPDLGGRFSAGEEAARKLVPQPINSDREDLSWSAVLKRTFESYIRGERCNMYGEWLRW
;
A
#
# COMPACT_ATOMS: atom_id res chain seq x y z
N MET A 1 61.96 -8.21 -23.76
CA MET A 1 62.31 -9.62 -24.04
C MET A 1 62.22 -10.45 -22.75
N THR A 2 61.13 -11.25 -22.65
CA THR A 2 61.08 -12.65 -22.14
C THR A 2 61.70 -13.00 -20.77
N ARG A 3 61.06 -13.73 -19.84
CA ARG A 3 60.11 -14.85 -19.99
C ARG A 3 59.43 -15.18 -18.62
N ARG A 4 58.24 -15.78 -18.74
CA ARG A 4 57.32 -16.38 -17.74
C ARG A 4 57.93 -17.21 -16.60
N ARG A 5 57.19 -17.29 -15.48
CA ARG A 5 56.86 -18.57 -14.79
C ARG A 5 55.50 -18.52 -14.07
N GLN A 6 54.72 -19.59 -14.27
CA GLN A 6 53.47 -19.95 -13.60
C GLN A 6 53.75 -20.95 -12.46
N SER A 7 52.89 -20.98 -11.44
CA SER A 7 52.54 -22.15 -10.60
C SER A 7 51.39 -21.74 -9.66
N HIS A 8 50.14 -22.15 -9.90
CA HIS A 8 49.45 -23.39 -9.49
C HIS A 8 49.34 -23.62 -7.97
N LEU A 9 48.10 -23.60 -7.48
CA LEU A 9 47.63 -24.05 -6.15
C LEU A 9 46.62 -25.21 -6.36
N PRO A 10 46.61 -26.25 -5.49
CA PRO A 10 45.85 -27.48 -5.71
C PRO A 10 44.48 -27.51 -5.00
N LEU A 11 43.53 -28.23 -5.60
CA LEU A 11 42.24 -28.64 -5.04
C LEU A 11 42.37 -30.09 -4.52
N HIS A 12 42.00 -30.32 -3.26
CA HIS A 12 41.84 -31.66 -2.70
C HIS A 12 40.35 -32.05 -2.65
N ILE A 13 40.08 -33.27 -3.12
CA ILE A 13 38.85 -34.06 -3.12
C ILE A 13 38.98 -35.13 -2.03
N ILE A 14 37.91 -35.45 -1.27
CA ILE A 14 37.47 -36.80 -0.77
C ILE A 14 35.97 -36.64 -0.37
N ALA A 15 34.98 -37.15 -1.10
CA ALA A 15 34.39 -38.50 -1.19
C ALA A 15 33.60 -38.97 0.06
N VAL A 16 32.30 -39.25 -0.09
CA VAL A 16 31.51 -40.15 0.77
C VAL A 16 30.50 -40.92 -0.11
N ASP A 17 30.25 -42.13 0.36
CA ASP A 17 29.91 -43.42 -0.24
C ASP A 17 28.43 -43.64 -0.64
N ASP A 18 28.24 -44.73 -1.36
CA ASP A 18 27.01 -45.20 -2.02
C ASP A 18 26.38 -46.41 -1.29
N SER A 19 25.14 -46.77 -1.68
CA SER A 19 24.32 -47.95 -1.29
C SER A 19 23.52 -47.86 0.03
N GLN A 20 22.24 -48.28 0.16
CA GLN A 20 21.46 -49.36 -0.48
C GLN A 20 19.94 -49.06 -0.55
N GLY A 21 19.21 -49.73 -1.45
CA GLY A 21 17.78 -50.07 -1.23
C GLY A 21 16.83 -49.97 -2.44
N ILE A 22 16.76 -51.04 -3.25
CA ILE A 22 15.91 -51.23 -4.45
C ILE A 22 14.43 -51.47 -4.10
N SER A 23 13.49 -50.84 -4.82
CA SER A 23 12.32 -51.54 -5.38
C SER A 23 11.72 -50.80 -6.58
N ARG A 24 11.65 -51.52 -7.70
CA ARG A 24 11.09 -51.12 -8.99
C ARG A 24 9.55 -51.20 -8.94
N HIS A 25 8.87 -50.18 -9.45
CA HIS A 25 7.73 -50.42 -10.34
C HIS A 25 7.75 -49.44 -11.52
N LYS A 26 7.83 -50.05 -12.70
CA LYS A 26 7.83 -49.43 -14.03
C LYS A 26 6.46 -48.80 -14.30
N HIS A 27 6.41 -47.59 -14.82
CA HIS A 27 5.60 -47.15 -15.98
C HIS A 27 5.85 -45.65 -16.21
N GLY A 28 6.24 -45.26 -17.43
CA GLY A 28 6.22 -43.83 -17.83
C GLY A 28 7.50 -43.25 -18.46
N TRP A 29 8.29 -44.01 -19.23
CA TRP A 29 9.25 -43.42 -20.17
C TRP A 29 8.58 -43.25 -21.54
N ALA A 30 7.85 -42.16 -21.74
CA ALA A 30 7.26 -41.82 -23.05
C ALA A 30 7.12 -40.32 -23.33
N VAL A 31 7.89 -39.43 -22.68
CA VAL A 31 7.75 -37.97 -22.92
C VAL A 31 9.04 -37.24 -23.33
N LEU A 32 10.20 -37.91 -23.37
CA LEU A 32 11.47 -37.27 -23.76
C LEU A 32 11.90 -37.48 -25.23
N ASN A 33 10.96 -37.69 -26.16
CA ASN A 33 11.27 -37.83 -27.60
C ASN A 33 10.75 -36.69 -28.51
N SER A 34 10.26 -35.58 -27.95
CA SER A 34 9.60 -34.53 -28.75
C SER A 34 10.52 -33.41 -29.27
N PHE A 35 11.82 -33.41 -28.95
CA PHE A 35 12.75 -32.34 -29.37
C PHE A 35 13.54 -32.62 -30.66
N SER A 36 13.37 -33.80 -31.28
CA SER A 36 14.18 -34.22 -32.45
C SER A 36 13.60 -33.82 -33.82
N TYR A 37 12.32 -33.45 -33.88
CA TYR A 37 11.60 -33.17 -35.14
C TYR A 37 11.91 -31.82 -35.81
N PRO A 38 12.05 -30.69 -35.08
CA PRO A 38 12.26 -29.37 -35.70
C PRO A 38 13.62 -29.26 -36.41
N TRP A 39 14.66 -29.86 -35.82
CA TRP A 39 16.02 -29.85 -36.37
C TRP A 39 16.10 -30.64 -37.68
N TYR A 40 15.47 -31.81 -37.75
CA TYR A 40 15.47 -32.65 -38.94
C TYR A 40 14.73 -31.99 -40.12
N LEU A 41 13.64 -31.27 -39.84
CA LEU A 41 12.88 -30.53 -40.85
C LEU A 41 13.68 -29.36 -41.41
N TYR A 42 14.37 -28.62 -40.52
CA TYR A 42 15.22 -27.49 -40.92
C TYR A 42 16.40 -27.93 -41.79
N VAL A 43 17.09 -29.01 -41.43
CA VAL A 43 18.21 -29.55 -42.20
C VAL A 43 17.77 -30.05 -43.58
N ARG A 44 16.59 -30.68 -43.69
CA ARG A 44 16.01 -31.10 -44.99
C ARG A 44 15.56 -29.93 -45.86
N LEU A 45 15.02 -28.86 -45.27
CA LEU A 45 14.63 -27.67 -46.01
C LEU A 45 15.86 -26.89 -46.50
N LEU A 46 16.91 -26.83 -45.68
CA LEU A 46 18.19 -26.20 -46.03
C LEU A 46 18.86 -26.87 -47.24
N SER A 47 18.87 -28.20 -47.28
CA SER A 47 19.54 -28.95 -48.35
C SER A 47 18.84 -28.86 -49.71
N ARG A 48 17.52 -28.58 -49.74
CA ARG A 48 16.73 -28.53 -50.98
C ARG A 48 16.44 -27.13 -51.50
N LEU A 49 16.24 -26.15 -50.61
CA LEU A 49 15.72 -24.83 -50.98
C LEU A 49 16.72 -23.69 -50.74
N GLY A 50 17.85 -23.98 -50.08
CA GLY A 50 18.81 -22.98 -49.64
C GLY A 50 18.30 -22.15 -48.47
N ARG A 51 19.25 -21.52 -47.75
CA ARG A 51 19.01 -20.89 -46.43
C ARG A 51 17.90 -19.85 -46.40
N LYS A 52 17.80 -18.99 -47.42
CA LYS A 52 16.78 -17.93 -47.46
C LYS A 52 15.35 -18.47 -47.62
N ARG A 53 15.15 -19.46 -48.49
CA ARG A 53 13.82 -20.03 -48.75
C ARG A 53 13.39 -21.02 -47.65
N ALA A 54 14.35 -21.76 -47.07
CA ALA A 54 14.09 -22.62 -45.91
C ALA A 54 13.59 -21.82 -44.70
N ASN A 55 14.22 -20.67 -44.42
CA ASN A 55 13.79 -19.78 -43.34
C ASN A 55 12.41 -19.17 -43.61
N PHE A 56 12.10 -18.81 -44.86
CA PHE A 56 10.79 -18.30 -45.23
C PHE A 56 9.68 -19.35 -45.04
N VAL A 57 9.92 -20.58 -45.49
CA VAL A 57 8.95 -21.69 -45.32
C VAL A 57 8.72 -22.01 -43.85
N LEU A 58 9.76 -22.01 -43.02
CA LEU A 58 9.61 -22.19 -41.57
C LEU A 58 8.85 -21.04 -40.92
N ALA A 59 9.08 -19.80 -41.33
CA ALA A 59 8.32 -18.65 -40.83
C ALA A 59 6.83 -18.74 -41.20
N VAL A 60 6.51 -19.17 -42.42
CA VAL A 60 5.12 -19.38 -42.87
C VAL A 60 4.47 -20.53 -42.11
N LEU A 61 5.16 -21.66 -41.91
CA LEU A 61 4.66 -22.78 -41.12
C LEU A 61 4.42 -22.39 -39.65
N PHE A 62 5.33 -21.60 -39.07
CA PHE A 62 5.16 -21.09 -37.71
C PHE A 62 3.96 -20.13 -37.60
N ALA A 63 3.80 -19.22 -38.57
CA ALA A 63 2.62 -18.34 -38.63
C ALA A 63 1.32 -19.14 -38.82
N PHE A 64 1.32 -20.20 -39.61
CA PHE A 64 0.17 -21.07 -39.80
C PHE A 64 -0.20 -21.84 -38.52
N VAL A 65 0.78 -22.35 -37.77
CA VAL A 65 0.53 -23.00 -36.48
C VAL A 65 -0.07 -22.00 -35.48
N ILE A 66 0.45 -20.77 -35.42
CA ILE A 66 -0.14 -19.70 -34.59
C ILE A 66 -1.59 -19.46 -35.01
N PHE A 67 -1.87 -19.31 -36.30
CA PHE A 67 -3.21 -19.09 -36.82
C PHE A 67 -4.19 -20.23 -36.46
N VAL A 68 -3.75 -21.49 -36.59
CA VAL A 68 -4.57 -22.66 -36.24
C VAL A 68 -4.83 -22.74 -34.73
N VAL A 69 -3.84 -22.47 -33.90
CA VAL A 69 -4.01 -22.41 -32.43
C VAL A 69 -4.99 -21.31 -32.03
N LEU A 70 -4.90 -20.13 -32.65
CA LEU A 70 -5.82 -19.01 -32.41
C LEU A 70 -7.24 -19.31 -32.94
N SER A 71 -7.37 -20.07 -34.02
CA SER A 71 -8.67 -20.40 -34.63
C SER A 71 -9.40 -21.54 -33.92
N LEU A 72 -8.67 -22.49 -33.31
CA LEU A 72 -9.25 -23.61 -32.56
C LEU A 72 -9.71 -23.23 -31.15
N GLN A 73 -9.29 -22.08 -30.62
CA GLN A 73 -9.89 -21.48 -29.42
C GLN A 73 -11.13 -20.68 -29.85
N SER A 74 -12.29 -21.33 -29.96
CA SER A 74 -13.52 -20.79 -30.55
C SER A 74 -14.19 -19.63 -29.79
N ASN A 75 -13.50 -18.94 -28.89
CA ASN A 75 -13.93 -17.66 -28.33
C ASN A 75 -12.91 -16.62 -28.78
N TRP A 76 -13.21 -15.95 -29.90
CA TRP A 76 -12.50 -14.75 -30.36
C TRP A 76 -12.69 -13.63 -29.34
N ASP A 77 -11.84 -13.63 -28.33
CA ASP A 77 -11.70 -12.56 -27.36
C ASP A 77 -10.42 -11.77 -27.68
N PRO A 78 -10.54 -10.53 -28.21
CA PRO A 78 -9.40 -9.67 -28.53
C PRO A 78 -8.46 -9.44 -27.34
N ASP A 79 -8.98 -9.44 -26.11
CA ASP A 79 -8.19 -9.21 -24.90
C ASP A 79 -7.38 -10.45 -24.50
N ARG A 80 -7.80 -11.65 -24.94
CA ARG A 80 -7.04 -12.90 -24.75
C ARG A 80 -5.85 -12.99 -25.71
N ILE A 81 -5.96 -12.43 -26.92
CA ILE A 81 -4.89 -12.38 -27.93
C ILE A 81 -3.77 -11.41 -27.51
N LYS A 82 -4.11 -10.26 -26.89
CA LYS A 82 -3.13 -9.32 -26.31
C LYS A 82 -2.23 -9.96 -25.24
N ASN A 83 -2.74 -10.95 -24.50
CA ASN A 83 -1.98 -11.65 -23.47
C ASN A 83 -1.05 -12.75 -24.04
N ILE A 84 -1.22 -13.16 -25.30
CA ILE A 84 -0.42 -14.23 -25.95
C ILE A 84 0.73 -13.65 -26.79
N LEU A 85 0.61 -12.39 -27.25
CA LEU A 85 1.63 -11.71 -28.04
C LEU A 85 2.46 -10.73 -27.18
N PRO A 86 3.74 -11.00 -26.88
CA PRO A 86 4.56 -10.20 -25.97
C PRO A 86 4.96 -8.80 -26.50
N PHE A 87 4.34 -8.33 -27.58
CA PHE A 87 4.73 -7.09 -28.30
C PHE A 87 3.58 -6.10 -28.54
N THR A 88 2.36 -6.36 -28.06
CA THR A 88 1.30 -5.35 -28.14
C THR A 88 1.40 -4.43 -26.94
N ALA A 89 1.85 -3.19 -27.14
CA ALA A 89 1.76 -2.15 -26.13
C ALA A 89 0.31 -2.01 -25.66
N ASP A 90 0.12 -1.89 -24.34
CA ASP A 90 -1.19 -1.65 -23.76
C ASP A 90 -1.81 -0.37 -24.35
N SER A 91 -3.12 -0.39 -24.59
CA SER A 91 -3.83 0.78 -25.12
C SER A 91 -3.79 1.95 -24.10
N PRO A 92 -3.58 3.20 -24.54
CA PRO A 92 -3.60 4.36 -23.64
C PRO A 92 -4.93 4.49 -22.90
N THR A 93 -4.87 5.02 -21.68
CA THR A 93 -6.02 5.16 -20.77
C THR A 93 -6.55 6.59 -20.67
N LEU A 94 -5.79 7.57 -21.15
CA LEU A 94 -6.07 8.99 -21.02
C LEU A 94 -7.39 9.40 -21.71
N VAL A 95 -8.24 10.10 -20.94
CA VAL A 95 -9.55 10.62 -21.38
C VAL A 95 -9.69 12.14 -21.21
N TYR A 96 -8.61 12.82 -20.82
CA TYR A 96 -8.58 14.26 -20.61
C TYR A 96 -7.80 14.98 -21.72
N ARG A 97 -8.06 16.28 -21.85
CA ARG A 97 -7.23 17.19 -22.68
C ARG A 97 -6.06 17.72 -21.84
N LYS A 98 -4.97 18.11 -22.50
CA LYS A 98 -3.81 18.76 -21.86
C LYS A 98 -4.22 19.93 -20.95
N GLU A 99 -5.18 20.77 -21.36
CA GLU A 99 -5.61 21.93 -20.58
C GLU A 99 -6.27 21.54 -19.25
N ASP A 100 -6.99 20.41 -19.22
CA ASP A 100 -7.59 19.91 -17.97
C ASP A 100 -6.54 19.28 -17.06
N LEU A 101 -5.51 18.63 -17.62
CA LEU A 101 -4.36 18.16 -16.85
C LEU A 101 -3.57 19.32 -16.23
N GLN A 102 -3.44 20.44 -16.96
CA GLN A 102 -2.85 21.68 -16.43
C GLN A 102 -3.68 22.25 -15.28
N ARG A 103 -5.02 22.25 -15.39
CA ARG A 103 -5.93 22.66 -14.29
C ARG A 103 -5.79 21.77 -13.06
N ILE A 104 -5.66 20.45 -13.23
CA ILE A 104 -5.43 19.51 -12.13
C ILE A 104 -4.10 19.82 -11.44
N TRP A 105 -3.02 19.96 -12.19
CA TRP A 105 -1.71 20.33 -11.61
C TRP A 105 -1.75 21.68 -10.89
N ALA A 106 -2.35 22.70 -11.51
CA ALA A 106 -2.49 24.01 -10.90
C ALA A 106 -3.27 23.95 -9.58
N PHE A 107 -4.42 23.25 -9.57
CA PHE A 107 -5.23 23.07 -8.37
C PHE A 107 -4.45 22.41 -7.23
N GLU A 108 -3.77 21.30 -7.48
CA GLU A 108 -3.03 20.58 -6.43
C GLU A 108 -1.84 21.40 -5.91
N ILE A 109 -1.14 22.12 -6.79
CA ILE A 109 -0.03 22.98 -6.38
C ILE A 109 -0.56 24.16 -5.55
N GLU A 110 -1.55 24.90 -6.04
CA GLU A 110 -2.10 26.09 -5.38
C GLU A 110 -2.80 25.73 -4.06
N SER A 111 -3.32 24.51 -3.92
CA SER A 111 -3.88 24.00 -2.66
C SER A 111 -2.81 23.58 -1.64
N GLY A 112 -1.53 23.63 -2.00
CA GLY A 112 -0.42 23.15 -1.17
C GLY A 112 -0.32 21.62 -1.07
N HIS A 113 -1.01 20.89 -1.96
CA HIS A 113 -0.98 19.42 -2.03
C HIS A 113 0.23 18.89 -2.81
N PHE A 114 1.16 19.77 -3.19
CA PHE A 114 2.43 19.40 -3.81
C PHE A 114 3.64 19.95 -3.03
N PRO A 115 3.88 19.47 -1.78
CA PRO A 115 5.00 19.91 -0.95
C PRO A 115 6.35 19.27 -1.36
N SER A 116 6.55 18.99 -2.65
CA SER A 116 7.77 18.44 -3.23
C SER A 116 8.48 19.46 -4.10
N THR A 117 9.81 19.43 -4.08
CA THR A 117 10.72 20.20 -4.93
C THR A 117 10.83 19.63 -6.35
N SER A 118 10.20 18.48 -6.62
CA SER A 118 10.15 17.86 -7.94
C SER A 118 9.52 18.78 -8.98
N SER A 119 10.02 18.75 -10.21
CA SER A 119 9.47 19.57 -11.31
C SER A 119 8.16 18.99 -11.85
N VAL A 120 7.23 19.88 -12.23
CA VAL A 120 6.09 19.50 -13.07
C VAL A 120 6.61 18.95 -14.41
N PRO A 121 6.07 17.82 -14.92
CA PRO A 121 6.53 17.24 -16.18
C PRO A 121 6.46 18.22 -17.36
N GLU A 122 7.47 18.21 -18.22
CA GLU A 122 7.55 19.11 -19.37
C GLU A 122 6.36 18.97 -20.32
N GLN A 123 5.79 17.75 -20.42
CA GLN A 123 4.63 17.43 -21.25
C GLN A 123 3.36 18.17 -20.81
N ILE A 124 3.26 18.52 -19.52
CA ILE A 124 2.16 19.35 -19.00
C ILE A 124 2.39 20.81 -19.40
N GLY A 125 3.65 21.25 -19.47
CA GLY A 125 3.99 22.59 -19.98
C GLY A 125 3.54 23.72 -19.06
N LEU A 126 3.60 23.51 -17.75
CA LEU A 126 3.13 24.44 -16.73
C LEU A 126 4.31 24.95 -15.90
N LYS A 127 4.52 26.27 -15.87
CA LYS A 127 5.65 26.90 -15.16
C LYS A 127 5.24 28.18 -14.42
N GLY A 128 5.94 28.45 -13.32
CA GLY A 128 5.82 29.69 -12.55
C GLY A 128 4.62 29.74 -11.59
N ILE A 129 4.01 28.60 -11.28
CA ILE A 129 2.88 28.53 -10.35
C ILE A 129 3.36 28.75 -8.91
N SER A 130 2.58 29.51 -8.15
CA SER A 130 2.77 29.72 -6.72
C SER A 130 2.49 28.44 -5.96
N ASN A 131 3.50 27.90 -5.26
CA ASN A 131 3.38 26.68 -4.46
C ASN A 131 3.46 27.03 -2.97
N PRO A 132 2.34 27.10 -2.25
CA PRO A 132 2.33 27.31 -0.80
C PRO A 132 2.80 26.08 0.02
N GLY A 133 3.03 24.92 -0.61
CA GLY A 133 3.62 23.74 0.05
C GLY A 133 5.16 23.75 0.12
N LEU A 134 5.80 24.75 -0.50
CA LEU A 134 7.25 24.94 -0.49
C LEU A 134 7.63 26.30 0.10
N PRO A 135 8.74 26.39 0.87
CA PRO A 135 9.27 27.67 1.33
C PRO A 135 9.71 28.55 0.15
N PRO A 136 9.63 29.88 0.27
CA PRO A 136 10.20 30.78 -0.73
C PRO A 136 11.73 30.63 -0.80
N LEU A 137 12.25 30.55 -2.03
CA LEU A 137 13.69 30.52 -2.27
C LEU A 137 14.35 31.86 -1.89
N PRO A 138 15.61 31.85 -1.43
CA PRO A 138 16.43 33.06 -1.34
C PRO A 138 16.56 33.76 -2.71
N ASP A 139 16.65 35.09 -2.71
CA ASP A 139 16.77 35.88 -3.94
C ASP A 139 17.97 35.41 -4.80
N GLY A 140 17.71 34.96 -6.03
CA GLY A 140 18.75 34.59 -7.02
C GLY A 140 18.68 33.18 -7.59
N GLU A 141 17.95 32.25 -6.96
CA GLU A 141 17.90 30.82 -7.36
C GLU A 141 16.68 30.42 -8.20
N VAL A 142 16.09 31.34 -8.96
CA VAL A 142 14.84 31.07 -9.75
C VAL A 142 15.11 30.25 -11.04
N ARG A 143 16.37 29.95 -11.37
CA ARG A 143 16.69 29.31 -12.66
C ARG A 143 16.44 27.80 -12.65
N GLY A 144 15.23 27.41 -13.06
CA GLY A 144 14.92 26.05 -13.53
C GLY A 144 13.79 25.33 -12.81
N GLN A 145 13.23 25.88 -11.74
CA GLN A 145 12.10 25.26 -11.04
C GLN A 145 10.75 25.57 -11.71
N ALA A 146 9.91 24.53 -11.85
CA ALA A 146 8.57 24.65 -12.43
C ALA A 146 7.58 25.41 -11.51
N THR A 147 7.80 25.38 -10.19
CA THR A 147 6.95 26.06 -9.20
C THR A 147 7.75 27.05 -8.36
N ARG A 148 7.08 28.07 -7.83
CA ARG A 148 7.65 29.12 -6.98
C ARG A 148 7.15 28.92 -5.55
N GLY A 149 8.04 28.56 -4.63
CA GLY A 149 7.70 28.43 -3.21
C GLY A 149 7.17 29.75 -2.62
N THR A 150 6.07 29.67 -1.88
CA THR A 150 5.38 30.81 -1.22
C THR A 150 4.88 30.47 0.18
N GLY A 151 5.13 29.26 0.64
CA GLY A 151 4.70 28.72 1.92
C GLY A 151 5.56 29.09 3.11
N PHE A 152 5.39 28.34 4.19
CA PHE A 152 6.12 28.50 5.44
C PHE A 152 7.57 28.02 5.33
N MET A 153 8.44 28.56 6.20
CA MET A 153 9.82 28.08 6.29
C MET A 153 9.87 26.71 6.96
N ARG A 154 10.69 25.81 6.43
CA ARG A 154 10.98 24.50 7.03
C ARG A 154 12.12 24.63 8.04
N VAL A 155 11.87 24.26 9.29
CA VAL A 155 12.90 24.18 10.34
C VAL A 155 13.04 22.72 10.74
N TYR A 156 14.25 22.18 10.66
CA TYR A 156 14.55 20.79 11.02
C TYR A 156 15.14 20.76 12.44
N PRO A 157 14.32 20.52 13.49
CA PRO A 157 14.80 20.55 14.86
C PRO A 157 15.71 19.36 15.18
N GLU A 158 16.58 19.55 16.17
CA GLU A 158 17.26 18.43 16.82
C GLU A 158 16.26 17.66 17.68
N ILE A 159 16.11 16.36 17.42
CA ILE A 159 15.28 15.48 18.25
C ILE A 159 16.09 15.07 19.47
N GLN A 160 15.90 15.80 20.57
CA GLN A 160 16.59 15.52 21.83
C GLN A 160 15.78 14.53 22.67
N HIS A 161 16.46 13.53 23.22
CA HIS A 161 15.91 12.75 24.33
C HIS A 161 16.04 13.60 25.61
N ASN A 162 14.94 13.79 26.34
CA ASN A 162 15.04 14.31 27.70
C ASN A 162 15.94 13.36 28.50
N ASN A 163 17.00 13.90 29.12
CA ASN A 163 18.03 13.15 29.87
C ASN A 163 17.48 12.19 30.95
N LEU A 164 16.19 12.27 31.28
CA LEU A 164 15.52 11.49 32.32
C LEU A 164 14.80 10.22 31.83
N SER A 165 14.62 10.00 30.52
CA SER A 165 13.93 8.80 30.02
C SER A 165 14.49 8.28 28.69
N ILE A 166 15.60 7.55 28.78
CA ILE A 166 16.20 6.80 27.66
C ILE A 166 15.42 5.51 27.37
N ALA A 167 14.53 5.06 28.27
CA ALA A 167 13.83 3.79 28.11
C ALA A 167 12.84 3.77 26.92
N PHE A 168 12.29 4.91 26.53
CA PHE A 168 11.28 5.03 25.47
C PHE A 168 11.64 6.17 24.50
N PRO A 169 11.26 6.05 23.21
CA PRO A 169 11.42 7.13 22.25
C PRO A 169 10.49 8.31 22.59
N PRO A 170 10.84 9.55 22.18
CA PRO A 170 9.93 10.67 22.29
C PRO A 170 8.75 10.49 21.32
N ARG A 171 7.57 11.01 21.69
CA ARG A 171 6.49 11.25 20.74
C ARG A 171 6.97 12.23 19.67
N PRO A 172 6.58 12.08 18.40
CA PRO A 172 6.81 13.13 17.40
C PRO A 172 6.19 14.46 17.86
N ALA A 173 6.83 15.56 17.51
CA ALA A 173 6.34 16.89 17.84
C ALA A 173 4.99 17.13 17.13
N PRO A 174 3.95 17.65 17.82
CA PRO A 174 2.70 18.03 17.17
C PRO A 174 2.95 19.00 16.02
N GLY A 175 2.39 18.73 14.85
CA GLY A 175 2.58 19.53 13.64
C GLY A 175 3.87 19.27 12.87
N SER A 176 4.67 18.31 13.31
CA SER A 176 5.83 17.87 12.54
C SER A 176 5.41 17.26 11.21
N ILE A 177 6.28 17.39 10.22
CA ILE A 177 6.04 16.93 8.85
C ILE A 177 7.25 16.11 8.39
N ALA A 178 7.01 14.93 7.84
CA ALA A 178 8.03 14.17 7.14
C ALA A 178 8.30 14.80 5.77
N ASP A 179 9.53 15.22 5.53
CA ASP A 179 10.03 15.63 4.22
C ASP A 179 10.24 14.38 3.35
N LEU A 180 9.23 14.05 2.57
CA LEU A 180 9.25 12.84 1.74
C LEU A 180 10.25 12.94 0.57
N ASP A 181 10.72 14.14 0.21
CA ASP A 181 11.82 14.28 -0.75
C ASP A 181 13.13 13.79 -0.12
N VAL A 182 13.43 14.21 1.12
CA VAL A 182 14.61 13.76 1.88
C VAL A 182 14.53 12.26 2.14
N VAL A 183 13.37 11.75 2.55
CA VAL A 183 13.19 10.29 2.74
C VAL A 183 13.48 9.53 1.45
N LYS A 184 12.97 9.98 0.29
CA LYS A 184 13.24 9.31 -0.99
C LYS A 184 14.71 9.30 -1.37
N GLN A 185 15.49 10.33 -1.05
CA GLN A 185 16.94 10.35 -1.32
C GLN A 185 17.70 9.19 -0.64
N HIS A 186 17.19 8.72 0.50
CA HIS A 186 17.79 7.63 1.27
C HIS A 186 17.10 6.28 1.09
N CYS A 187 15.87 6.27 0.59
CA CYS A 187 15.01 5.09 0.59
C CYS A 187 14.59 4.61 -0.82
N ASP A 188 14.79 5.38 -1.89
CA ASP A 188 14.32 4.98 -3.22
C ASP A 188 15.13 3.82 -3.82
N PHE A 189 14.48 2.67 -3.93
CA PHE A 189 15.01 1.48 -4.57
C PHE A 189 15.47 1.71 -6.03
N SER A 190 14.81 2.61 -6.78
CA SER A 190 15.22 2.97 -8.15
C SER A 190 16.65 3.51 -8.23
N SER A 191 17.15 4.09 -7.13
CA SER A 191 18.50 4.61 -6.99
C SER A 191 19.41 3.67 -6.19
N HIS A 192 19.09 2.37 -6.18
CA HIS A 192 19.84 1.31 -5.51
C HIS A 192 20.02 1.50 -3.99
N LYS A 193 19.07 2.19 -3.35
CA LYS A 193 19.05 2.35 -1.88
C LYS A 193 18.56 1.07 -1.21
N LEU A 194 19.10 0.77 -0.03
CA LEU A 194 18.77 -0.43 0.74
C LEU A 194 17.68 -0.13 1.76
N VAL A 195 16.70 -1.05 1.90
CA VAL A 195 15.64 -0.96 2.92
C VAL A 195 16.24 -0.91 4.32
N ARG A 196 17.27 -1.72 4.58
CA ARG A 196 18.01 -1.71 5.86
C ARG A 196 18.54 -0.31 6.21
N ASP A 197 19.15 0.36 5.24
CA ASP A 197 19.79 1.66 5.45
C ASP A 197 18.73 2.77 5.54
N CYS A 198 17.64 2.66 4.77
CA CYS A 198 16.46 3.50 4.91
C CYS A 198 15.83 3.41 6.31
N LEU A 199 15.63 2.20 6.85
CA LEU A 199 15.10 2.02 8.20
C LEU A 199 16.02 2.63 9.26
N GLU A 200 17.33 2.58 9.04
CA GLU A 200 18.28 3.26 9.91
C GLU A 200 18.07 4.79 9.88
N VAL A 201 17.95 5.40 8.70
CA VAL A 201 17.63 6.83 8.55
C VAL A 201 16.32 7.18 9.24
N LEU A 202 15.25 6.41 8.99
CA LEU A 202 13.93 6.66 9.57
C LEU A 202 13.94 6.54 11.10
N ARG A 203 14.63 5.53 11.63
CA ARG A 203 14.78 5.29 13.07
C ARG A 203 15.58 6.40 13.74
N VAL A 204 16.73 6.74 13.18
CA VAL A 204 17.69 7.68 13.76
C VAL A 204 17.20 9.11 13.62
N GLY A 205 16.64 9.46 12.46
CA GLY A 205 16.08 10.78 12.16
C GLY A 205 14.82 11.10 12.96
N ALA A 206 14.14 10.10 13.53
CA ALA A 206 12.97 10.27 14.42
C ALA A 206 13.27 10.03 15.91
N GLY A 207 14.53 9.82 16.30
CA GLY A 207 14.89 9.53 17.70
C GLY A 207 14.30 8.22 18.23
N LEU A 208 14.04 7.24 17.36
CA LEU A 208 13.48 5.93 17.73
C LEU A 208 14.56 4.95 18.21
N ASP A 209 15.81 5.38 18.34
CA ASP A 209 16.94 4.58 18.80
C ASP A 209 17.18 4.66 20.31
N ASN A 210 16.40 5.46 21.05
CA ASN A 210 16.42 5.52 22.51
C ASN A 210 17.83 5.78 23.04
N GLY A 211 18.58 6.69 22.42
CA GLY A 211 19.97 6.98 22.79
C GLY A 211 20.97 5.84 22.57
N ASN A 212 20.57 4.67 22.04
CA ASN A 212 21.48 3.55 21.70
C ASN A 212 22.28 3.79 20.42
N ARG A 213 22.52 5.07 20.08
CA ARG A 213 23.23 5.47 18.88
C ARG A 213 24.72 5.16 19.03
N LEU A 214 25.27 4.41 18.09
CA LEU A 214 26.71 4.27 17.96
C LEU A 214 27.28 5.50 17.23
N ARG A 215 28.49 5.92 17.62
CA ARG A 215 29.16 7.08 17.00
C ARG A 215 29.28 6.88 15.49
N ARG A 216 28.72 7.81 14.73
CA ARG A 216 28.89 7.95 13.28
C ARG A 216 29.27 9.39 12.94
N GLU A 217 29.92 9.56 11.80
CA GLU A 217 30.18 10.88 11.24
C GLU A 217 28.89 11.47 10.66
N ASN A 218 28.80 12.80 10.67
CA ASN A 218 27.74 13.68 10.14
C ASN A 218 26.39 13.00 9.79
N LEU A 219 25.38 13.22 10.63
CA LEU A 219 24.01 12.70 10.45
C LEU A 219 23.00 13.79 10.09
N ASP A 220 23.46 14.99 9.73
CA ASP A 220 22.58 16.12 9.43
C ASP A 220 21.67 15.85 8.22
N ASP A 221 22.19 15.14 7.21
CA ASP A 221 21.44 14.76 6.00
C ASP A 221 20.31 13.75 6.27
N TRP A 222 20.21 13.22 7.49
CA TRP A 222 19.15 12.28 7.90
C TRP A 222 17.98 13.00 8.60
N LYS A 223 18.07 14.32 8.79
CA LYS A 223 16.97 15.12 9.33
C LYS A 223 15.90 15.29 8.26
N TYR A 224 14.88 14.43 8.30
CA TYR A 224 13.72 14.51 7.41
C TYR A 224 12.49 15.10 8.08
N ILE A 225 12.49 15.30 9.39
CA ILE A 225 11.34 15.85 10.11
C ILE A 225 11.51 17.36 10.25
N TYR A 226 10.53 18.13 9.78
CA TYR A 226 10.52 19.59 9.91
C TYR A 226 9.24 20.11 10.57
N LEU A 227 9.32 21.34 11.06
CA LEU A 227 8.19 22.15 11.48
C LEU A 227 8.08 23.37 10.57
N GLU A 228 6.84 23.78 10.29
CA GLU A 228 6.55 25.01 9.56
C GLU A 228 6.58 26.21 10.50
N GLN A 229 7.40 27.22 10.17
CA GLN A 229 7.47 28.47 10.93
C GLN A 229 6.87 29.63 10.12
N SER A 230 5.96 30.38 10.75
CA SER A 230 5.46 31.64 10.21
C SER A 230 6.59 32.67 10.16
N ARG A 231 6.72 33.40 9.04
CA ARG A 231 7.53 34.62 9.04
C ARG A 231 6.84 35.67 9.91
N ASP A 232 7.61 36.43 10.67
CA ASP A 232 7.17 37.76 11.05
C ASP A 232 6.98 38.56 9.75
N TYR A 233 5.74 38.90 9.43
CA TYR A 233 5.35 39.56 8.17
C TYR A 233 5.97 40.97 8.00
N SER A 234 6.72 41.47 9.00
CA SER A 234 7.33 42.79 9.03
C SER A 234 8.55 42.96 8.11
N ASN A 235 9.25 41.88 7.76
CA ASN A 235 10.42 41.91 6.88
C ASN A 235 10.20 41.05 5.63
N ARG A 236 9.37 41.52 4.69
CA ARG A 236 9.32 40.96 3.33
C ARG A 236 10.45 41.58 2.50
N PRO A 237 11.38 40.79 1.92
CA PRO A 237 11.95 41.17 0.63
C PRO A 237 10.77 41.35 -0.33
N HIS A 238 10.78 42.41 -1.14
CA HIS A 238 9.79 42.60 -2.19
C HIS A 238 9.84 41.40 -3.14
N VAL A 239 8.98 40.41 -2.89
CA VAL A 239 8.62 39.37 -3.85
C VAL A 239 8.04 40.13 -5.04
N GLY A 240 8.84 40.27 -6.10
CA GLY A 240 8.41 40.95 -7.33
C GLY A 240 7.07 40.39 -7.80
N PRO A 241 6.29 41.20 -8.55
CA PRO A 241 4.95 40.81 -9.00
C PRO A 241 4.97 39.41 -9.60
N PRO A 242 3.91 38.60 -9.40
CA PRO A 242 3.87 37.26 -9.96
C PRO A 242 4.20 37.34 -11.44
N SER A 243 5.31 36.71 -11.85
CA SER A 243 5.55 36.48 -13.26
C SER A 243 4.36 35.67 -13.77
N SER A 244 3.74 36.09 -14.86
CA SER A 244 2.56 35.42 -15.42
C SER A 244 2.82 33.92 -15.54
N VAL A 245 1.89 33.08 -15.05
CA VAL A 245 1.94 31.63 -15.23
C VAL A 245 2.19 31.35 -16.71
N GLN A 246 3.29 30.68 -17.00
CA GLN A 246 3.64 30.34 -18.38
C GLN A 246 3.00 28.99 -18.70
N ILE A 247 2.02 29.04 -19.60
CA ILE A 247 1.32 27.87 -20.11
C ILE A 247 1.80 27.64 -21.54
N ASP A 248 2.38 26.47 -21.78
CA ASP A 248 2.71 26.04 -23.14
C ASP A 248 1.45 25.62 -23.90
N SER A 249 1.08 26.45 -24.88
CA SER A 249 -0.05 26.24 -25.79
C SER A 249 0.31 25.39 -27.03
N SER A 250 1.47 24.73 -27.05
CA SER A 250 1.86 23.85 -28.16
C SER A 250 0.85 22.72 -28.38
N PRO A 251 0.71 22.22 -29.62
CA PRO A 251 -0.26 21.18 -29.96
C PRO A 251 -0.14 19.94 -29.06
N GLU A 252 -1.27 19.36 -28.70
CA GLU A 252 -1.36 18.20 -27.81
C GLU A 252 -0.70 16.96 -28.43
N THR A 253 0.36 16.46 -27.80
CA THR A 253 1.08 15.24 -28.20
C THR A 253 0.72 14.01 -27.36
N LEU A 254 -0.23 14.16 -26.42
CA LEU A 254 -0.63 13.11 -25.48
C LEU A 254 -1.42 11.99 -26.20
N LEU A 255 -1.03 10.75 -25.94
CA LEU A 255 -1.70 9.57 -26.50
C LEU A 255 -3.01 9.30 -25.77
N LYS A 256 -4.13 9.54 -26.47
CA LYS A 256 -5.47 9.36 -25.94
C LYS A 256 -5.98 7.94 -26.16
N LYS A 257 -6.93 7.54 -25.31
CA LYS A 257 -7.66 6.29 -25.48
C LYS A 257 -8.45 6.30 -26.80
N ALA A 258 -8.18 5.32 -27.66
CA ALA A 258 -8.89 5.17 -28.94
C ALA A 258 -10.36 4.83 -28.72
N GLY A 259 -11.25 5.51 -29.45
CA GLY A 259 -12.70 5.23 -29.44
C GLY A 259 -13.44 5.64 -28.14
N SER A 260 -12.78 6.33 -27.22
CA SER A 260 -13.43 6.90 -26.03
C SER A 260 -13.78 8.37 -26.26
N GLU A 261 -14.98 8.76 -25.84
CA GLU A 261 -15.30 10.18 -25.68
C GLU A 261 -14.40 10.78 -24.59
N LEU A 262 -13.88 11.98 -24.84
CA LEU A 262 -13.12 12.74 -23.86
C LEU A 262 -14.05 13.32 -22.79
N GLU A 263 -13.49 13.58 -21.61
CA GLU A 263 -14.19 14.31 -20.56
C GLU A 263 -14.54 15.73 -21.02
N SER A 264 -15.66 16.23 -20.50
CA SER A 264 -16.10 17.60 -20.76
C SER A 264 -15.08 18.59 -20.23
N SER A 265 -14.71 19.56 -21.06
CA SER A 265 -13.75 20.61 -20.73
C SER A 265 -14.49 21.97 -20.65
N PRO A 266 -14.19 22.84 -19.67
CA PRO A 266 -13.22 22.65 -18.60
C PRO A 266 -13.68 21.63 -17.55
N ILE A 267 -12.73 20.92 -16.94
CA ILE A 267 -12.98 20.08 -15.76
C ILE A 267 -13.56 20.93 -14.62
N ASP A 268 -14.61 20.41 -13.97
CA ASP A 268 -15.24 21.03 -12.81
C ASP A 268 -14.43 20.69 -11.56
N LEU A 269 -13.74 21.68 -11.00
CA LEU A 269 -12.92 21.56 -9.80
C LEU A 269 -13.35 22.63 -8.79
N PRO A 270 -13.28 22.33 -7.47
CA PRO A 270 -13.53 23.34 -6.46
C PRO A 270 -12.46 24.45 -6.50
N THR A 271 -12.68 25.52 -5.76
CA THR A 271 -11.67 26.56 -5.59
C THR A 271 -10.49 26.01 -4.75
N PRO A 272 -9.23 26.23 -5.15
CA PRO A 272 -8.07 25.83 -4.36
C PRO A 272 -8.12 26.41 -2.94
N SER A 273 -7.89 25.57 -1.93
CA SER A 273 -7.82 25.98 -0.53
C SER A 273 -6.40 26.41 -0.18
N SER A 274 -6.21 27.62 0.35
CA SER A 274 -4.88 28.04 0.83
C SER A 274 -4.51 27.32 2.13
N PRO A 275 -3.28 26.79 2.25
CA PRO A 275 -2.80 26.16 3.48
C PRO A 275 -2.89 27.09 4.70
N LEU A 276 -3.58 26.65 5.74
CA LEU A 276 -3.58 27.34 7.03
C LEU A 276 -2.27 27.08 7.79
N PRO A 277 -1.83 28.03 8.65
CA PRO A 277 -0.75 27.78 9.60
C PRO A 277 -1.05 26.57 10.48
N PHE A 278 -0.01 25.89 10.95
CA PHE A 278 -0.16 24.78 11.89
C PHE A 278 -1.03 25.18 13.09
N SER A 279 -2.01 24.33 13.39
CA SER A 279 -2.85 24.40 14.56
C SER A 279 -2.84 23.04 15.25
N THR A 280 -2.84 23.06 16.58
CA THR A 280 -3.02 21.82 17.35
C THR A 280 -4.46 21.29 17.26
N ALA A 281 -5.44 22.11 16.86
CA ALA A 281 -6.82 21.69 16.65
C ALA A 281 -6.95 20.81 15.39
N CYS A 282 -8.04 20.03 15.31
CA CYS A 282 -8.30 19.24 14.10
C CYS A 282 -8.63 20.14 12.91
N ASP A 283 -7.92 19.92 11.81
CA ASP A 283 -8.19 20.53 10.53
C ASP A 283 -9.21 19.67 9.77
N PRO A 284 -10.40 20.19 9.42
CA PRO A 284 -11.40 19.44 8.67
C PRO A 284 -10.96 19.11 7.23
N ASP A 285 -10.02 19.87 6.66
CA ASP A 285 -9.50 19.66 5.31
C ASP A 285 -8.39 18.59 5.29
N TYR A 286 -7.68 18.44 6.42
CA TYR A 286 -6.62 17.42 6.62
C TYR A 286 -6.91 16.55 7.85
N PRO A 287 -7.97 15.72 7.80
CA PRO A 287 -8.39 14.97 8.97
C PRO A 287 -7.45 13.78 9.26
N ARG A 288 -7.16 13.56 10.54
CA ARG A 288 -6.35 12.44 11.04
C ARG A 288 -7.16 11.15 11.13
N ILE A 289 -7.69 10.68 10.00
CA ILE A 289 -8.53 9.50 9.93
C ILE A 289 -7.77 8.36 9.26
N PHE A 290 -7.66 7.24 9.95
CA PHE A 290 -7.37 5.96 9.33
C PHE A 290 -8.66 5.31 8.86
N HIS A 291 -8.68 4.82 7.63
CA HIS A 291 -9.76 4.03 7.06
C HIS A 291 -9.31 2.59 6.86
N MET A 292 -10.15 1.63 7.22
CA MET A 292 -9.97 0.23 6.84
C MET A 292 -11.31 -0.31 6.34
N TYR A 293 -11.29 -0.98 5.19
CA TYR A 293 -12.45 -1.71 4.68
C TYR A 293 -12.33 -3.18 5.09
N TRP A 294 -13.41 -3.75 5.63
CA TRP A 294 -13.45 -5.14 6.04
C TRP A 294 -14.77 -5.80 5.61
N THR A 295 -14.70 -7.08 5.25
CA THR A 295 -15.88 -7.89 4.94
C THR A 295 -15.72 -9.30 5.48
N GLY A 296 -16.84 -9.85 5.91
CA GLY A 296 -16.90 -11.11 6.64
C GLY A 296 -16.70 -10.96 8.15
N PRO A 297 -16.65 -12.09 8.87
CA PRO A 297 -16.62 -12.10 10.32
C PRO A 297 -15.45 -11.29 10.86
N PHE A 298 -15.65 -10.62 11.98
CA PHE A 298 -14.54 -9.99 12.70
C PHE A 298 -13.63 -11.09 13.29
N THR A 299 -12.34 -11.05 12.96
CA THR A 299 -11.34 -12.06 13.37
C THR A 299 -10.14 -11.40 14.04
N ASP A 300 -9.05 -12.15 14.20
CA ASP A 300 -7.76 -11.63 14.65
C ASP A 300 -7.15 -10.58 13.68
N LYS A 301 -7.61 -10.47 12.42
CA LYS A 301 -7.04 -9.50 11.45
C LYS A 301 -7.45 -8.06 11.75
N PRO A 302 -8.75 -7.68 11.75
CA PRO A 302 -9.14 -6.32 12.15
C PRO A 302 -8.76 -6.03 13.61
N TYR A 303 -8.81 -7.05 14.47
CA TYR A 303 -8.36 -6.98 15.86
C TYR A 303 -6.91 -6.52 15.98
N MET A 304 -5.99 -7.12 15.22
CA MET A 304 -4.58 -6.76 15.26
C MET A 304 -4.29 -5.37 14.68
N ALA A 305 -5.00 -4.99 13.61
CA ALA A 305 -4.90 -3.63 13.08
C ALA A 305 -5.30 -2.59 14.15
N ILE A 306 -6.44 -2.78 14.81
CA ILE A 306 -6.91 -1.91 15.90
C ILE A 306 -5.94 -1.90 17.08
N LEU A 307 -5.47 -3.06 17.52
CA LEU A 307 -4.52 -3.13 18.64
C LEU A 307 -3.22 -2.39 18.33
N SER A 308 -2.69 -2.53 17.12
CA SER A 308 -1.50 -1.79 16.69
C SER A 308 -1.74 -0.28 16.67
N PHE A 309 -2.93 0.17 16.26
CA PHE A 309 -3.35 1.58 16.33
C PHE A 309 -3.36 2.09 17.77
N LEU A 310 -4.01 1.37 18.69
CA LEU A 310 -4.08 1.76 20.09
C LEU A 310 -2.70 1.79 20.76
N TYR A 311 -1.80 0.90 20.37
CA TYR A 311 -0.44 0.78 20.91
C TYR A 311 0.54 1.83 20.36
N THR A 312 0.32 2.35 19.15
CA THR A 312 1.32 3.22 18.49
C THR A 312 0.86 4.67 18.35
N GLN A 313 -0.43 4.93 18.10
CA GLN A 313 -0.90 6.27 17.77
C GLN A 313 -1.14 7.14 19.02
N LYS A 314 -1.11 8.47 18.87
CA LYS A 314 -1.39 9.44 19.94
C LYS A 314 -2.89 9.55 20.25
N THR A 315 -3.47 8.46 20.73
CA THR A 315 -4.92 8.35 21.01
C THR A 315 -5.37 9.10 22.27
N GLY A 316 -4.44 9.53 23.13
CA GLY A 316 -4.73 10.19 24.41
C GLY A 316 -5.33 9.26 25.47
N LEU A 317 -5.34 7.94 25.24
CA LEU A 317 -5.92 6.95 26.17
C LEU A 317 -5.12 6.79 27.48
N HIS A 318 -3.97 7.44 27.61
CA HIS A 318 -3.22 7.52 28.85
C HIS A 318 -3.63 8.70 29.75
N LEU A 319 -4.54 9.56 29.26
CA LEU A 319 -5.02 10.75 29.97
C LEU A 319 -6.40 10.50 30.58
N TYR A 320 -6.66 11.15 31.73
CA TYR A 320 -7.99 11.20 32.34
C TYR A 320 -8.90 12.18 31.60
N GLU A 321 -8.37 13.36 31.28
CA GLU A 321 -9.04 14.39 30.49
C GLU A 321 -8.53 14.35 29.05
N LEU A 322 -9.46 14.46 28.10
CA LEU A 322 -9.12 14.38 26.70
C LEU A 322 -8.33 15.62 26.26
N PRO A 323 -7.26 15.44 25.46
CA PRO A 323 -6.47 16.55 24.96
C PRO A 323 -7.29 17.43 24.01
N LYS A 324 -6.95 18.72 23.95
CA LYS A 324 -7.51 19.64 22.94
C LYS A 324 -6.89 19.42 21.56
N GLU A 325 -5.72 18.79 21.53
CA GLU A 325 -4.98 18.44 20.33
C GLU A 325 -5.73 17.44 19.46
N CYS A 326 -5.56 17.55 18.14
CA CYS A 326 -6.18 16.64 17.19
C CYS A 326 -5.65 15.23 17.37
N ARG A 327 -6.57 14.30 17.64
CA ARG A 327 -6.26 12.89 17.82
C ARG A 327 -6.55 12.12 16.54
N PRO A 328 -5.71 11.14 16.19
CA PRO A 328 -6.05 10.21 15.13
C PRO A 328 -7.25 9.35 15.54
N VAL A 329 -8.12 9.07 14.58
CA VAL A 329 -9.26 8.17 14.73
C VAL A 329 -9.19 7.06 13.70
N PHE A 330 -9.69 5.88 14.04
CA PHE A 330 -9.72 4.72 13.17
C PHE A 330 -11.16 4.37 12.81
N TRP A 331 -11.51 4.54 11.54
CA TRP A 331 -12.80 4.17 10.98
C TRP A 331 -12.71 2.81 10.30
N VAL A 332 -13.42 1.84 10.87
CA VAL A 332 -13.53 0.48 10.32
C VAL A 332 -14.85 0.37 9.58
N TRP A 333 -14.77 0.32 8.25
CA TRP A 333 -15.91 0.19 7.35
C TRP A 333 -16.22 -1.28 7.12
N ILE A 334 -17.34 -1.74 7.65
CA ILE A 334 -17.76 -3.14 7.61
C ILE A 334 -18.79 -3.32 6.52
N ASN A 335 -18.50 -4.22 5.58
CA ASN A 335 -19.49 -4.80 4.69
C ASN A 335 -19.95 -6.16 5.24
N PRO A 336 -21.14 -6.25 5.85
CA PRO A 336 -21.62 -7.45 6.53
C PRO A 336 -22.14 -8.53 5.56
N VAL A 337 -22.23 -8.23 4.26
CA VAL A 337 -22.68 -9.17 3.23
C VAL A 337 -21.58 -9.40 2.21
N SER A 338 -21.77 -10.36 1.31
CA SER A 338 -20.83 -10.55 0.20
C SER A 338 -20.77 -9.30 -0.66
N ALA A 339 -19.62 -9.06 -1.30
CA ALA A 339 -19.40 -7.86 -2.09
C ALA A 339 -20.43 -7.64 -3.22
N ALA A 340 -21.07 -8.72 -3.69
CA ALA A 340 -22.08 -8.69 -4.76
C ALA A 340 -23.52 -8.50 -4.26
N SER A 341 -23.79 -8.62 -2.95
CA SER A 341 -25.14 -8.55 -2.39
C SER A 341 -25.58 -7.14 -2.02
N THR A 342 -26.90 -6.92 -2.05
CA THR A 342 -27.51 -5.69 -1.54
C THR A 342 -27.77 -5.76 -0.03
N LEU A 343 -27.76 -4.60 0.64
CA LEU A 343 -28.00 -4.51 2.08
C LEU A 343 -29.50 -4.37 2.38
N GLY A 344 -29.97 -5.10 3.39
CA GLY A 344 -31.32 -4.95 3.92
C GLY A 344 -31.51 -3.69 4.79
N PRO A 345 -32.76 -3.32 5.13
CA PRO A 345 -33.07 -2.09 5.86
C PRO A 345 -32.48 -2.03 7.28
N ASN A 346 -32.29 -3.19 7.92
CA ASN A 346 -31.76 -3.30 9.28
C ASN A 346 -30.24 -3.56 9.33
N ALA A 347 -29.51 -3.29 8.24
CA ALA A 347 -28.09 -3.65 8.13
C ALA A 347 -27.21 -3.03 9.24
N VAL A 348 -27.50 -1.80 9.65
CA VAL A 348 -26.77 -1.12 10.74
C VAL A 348 -26.96 -1.86 12.07
N ASP A 349 -28.21 -2.15 12.44
CA ASP A 349 -28.51 -2.85 13.69
C ASP A 349 -27.95 -4.28 13.70
N SER A 350 -28.04 -4.99 12.56
CA SER A 350 -27.48 -6.33 12.40
C SER A 350 -25.95 -6.32 12.55
N MET A 351 -25.27 -5.37 11.91
CA MET A 351 -23.82 -5.18 12.05
C MET A 351 -23.43 -4.92 13.50
N HIS A 352 -24.13 -4.02 14.20
CA HIS A 352 -23.85 -3.73 15.60
C HIS A 352 -24.09 -4.94 16.52
N LYS A 353 -25.17 -5.70 16.30
CA LYS A 353 -25.43 -6.95 17.05
C LYS A 353 -24.33 -7.98 16.82
N GLU A 354 -23.86 -8.13 15.59
CA GLU A 354 -22.76 -9.03 15.27
C GLU A 354 -21.49 -8.62 16.02
N LEU A 355 -21.11 -7.33 15.97
CA LEU A 355 -19.95 -6.80 16.69
C LEU A 355 -20.06 -7.02 18.21
N GLN A 356 -21.24 -6.83 18.79
CA GLN A 356 -21.48 -7.06 20.23
C GLN A 356 -21.36 -8.53 20.62
N SER A 357 -21.81 -9.44 19.75
CA SER A 357 -21.75 -10.88 20.01
C SER A 357 -20.39 -11.51 19.70
N ASN A 358 -19.56 -10.85 18.90
CA ASN A 358 -18.28 -11.37 18.46
C ASN A 358 -17.18 -11.09 19.51
N PRO A 359 -16.50 -12.12 20.06
CA PRO A 359 -15.43 -11.93 21.04
C PRO A 359 -14.28 -11.03 20.58
N TRP A 360 -13.92 -11.08 19.29
CA TRP A 360 -12.82 -10.28 18.74
C TRP A 360 -13.17 -8.79 18.60
N ALA A 361 -14.45 -8.47 18.41
CA ALA A 361 -14.90 -7.10 18.17
C ALA A 361 -15.42 -6.40 19.43
N SER A 362 -16.18 -7.12 20.25
CA SER A 362 -16.91 -6.57 21.39
C SER A 362 -16.05 -5.76 22.39
N PRO A 363 -14.77 -6.07 22.67
CA PRO A 363 -13.95 -5.23 23.55
C PRO A 363 -13.79 -3.80 23.05
N PHE A 364 -13.79 -3.59 21.73
CA PHE A 364 -13.61 -2.28 21.11
C PHE A 364 -14.89 -1.44 21.07
N LEU A 365 -16.02 -2.00 21.51
CA LEU A 365 -17.26 -1.25 21.74
C LEU A 365 -17.31 -0.60 23.13
N HIS A 366 -16.31 -0.84 23.98
CA HIS A 366 -16.22 -0.21 25.29
C HIS A 366 -16.09 1.31 25.15
N ASP A 367 -16.79 2.06 26.01
CA ASP A 367 -16.86 3.54 25.98
C ASP A 367 -15.48 4.22 25.95
N ARG A 368 -14.48 3.58 26.56
CA ARG A 368 -13.09 4.07 26.56
C ARG A 368 -12.52 4.31 25.16
N PHE A 369 -12.98 3.57 24.15
CA PHE A 369 -12.44 3.63 22.80
C PHE A 369 -13.31 4.44 21.82
N LYS A 370 -14.52 4.85 22.22
CA LYS A 370 -15.54 5.41 21.31
C LYS A 370 -15.10 6.64 20.52
N ASP A 371 -14.20 7.45 21.08
CA ASP A 371 -13.75 8.69 20.45
C ASP A 371 -12.58 8.48 19.47
N VAL A 372 -11.94 7.30 19.50
CA VAL A 372 -10.79 6.98 18.65
C VAL A 372 -11.04 5.79 17.73
N LEU A 373 -12.07 4.98 17.99
CA LEU A 373 -12.50 3.86 17.14
C LEU A 373 -13.96 4.04 16.74
N GLN A 374 -14.24 3.94 15.44
CA GLN A 374 -15.60 4.01 14.89
C GLN A 374 -15.85 2.86 13.92
N PHE A 375 -16.85 2.04 14.23
CA PHE A 375 -17.37 1.05 13.29
C PHE A 375 -18.45 1.69 12.43
N LYS A 376 -18.30 1.60 11.10
CA LYS A 376 -19.20 2.20 10.12
C LYS A 376 -19.70 1.15 9.14
N LEU A 377 -20.96 1.24 8.75
CA LEU A 377 -21.51 0.38 7.71
C LEU A 377 -20.98 0.82 6.33
N TRP A 378 -20.44 -0.13 5.57
CA TRP A 378 -20.16 0.07 4.16
C TRP A 378 -21.38 -0.30 3.31
N ASN A 379 -21.91 0.66 2.56
CA ASN A 379 -22.99 0.44 1.60
C ASN A 379 -22.54 0.89 0.20
N THR A 380 -22.19 -0.04 -0.68
CA THR A 380 -21.63 0.26 -2.00
C THR A 380 -22.49 1.26 -2.79
N THR A 381 -23.81 1.06 -2.85
CA THR A 381 -24.71 1.96 -3.57
C THR A 381 -24.68 3.38 -3.01
N GLN A 382 -24.83 3.53 -1.69
CA GLN A 382 -24.78 4.83 -1.02
C GLN A 382 -23.42 5.51 -1.22
N GLN A 383 -22.34 4.74 -1.18
CA GLN A 383 -20.98 5.26 -1.32
C GLN A 383 -20.73 5.78 -2.73
N LEU A 384 -21.14 5.05 -3.77
CA LEU A 384 -21.00 5.47 -5.17
C LEU A 384 -21.94 6.62 -5.55
N ASP A 385 -23.16 6.66 -4.99
CA ASP A 385 -24.10 7.78 -5.19
C ASP A 385 -23.62 9.08 -4.57
N ALA A 386 -22.78 8.98 -3.54
CA ALA A 386 -22.20 10.13 -2.87
C ALA A 386 -20.95 10.68 -3.58
N ILE A 387 -20.49 10.05 -4.68
CA ILE A 387 -19.38 10.54 -5.50
C ILE A 387 -19.95 11.34 -6.68
N PRO A 388 -19.77 12.68 -6.73
CA PRO A 388 -20.28 13.51 -7.83
C PRO A 388 -19.84 13.03 -9.22
N GLU A 389 -18.61 12.53 -9.32
CA GLU A 389 -18.00 12.02 -10.56
C GLU A 389 -18.63 10.74 -11.08
N LEU A 390 -19.32 9.97 -10.23
CA LEU A 390 -19.89 8.66 -10.56
C LEU A 390 -21.41 8.62 -10.54
N ARG A 391 -22.06 9.38 -9.64
CA ARG A 391 -23.48 9.21 -9.23
C ARG A 391 -24.49 9.07 -10.37
N ASN A 392 -24.25 9.72 -11.50
CA ASN A 392 -25.18 9.77 -12.65
C ASN A 392 -24.92 8.68 -13.70
N GLU A 393 -23.80 7.98 -13.64
CA GLU A 393 -23.30 7.14 -14.73
C GLU A 393 -22.93 5.72 -14.27
N TRP A 394 -22.51 5.51 -13.03
CA TRP A 394 -21.97 4.22 -12.58
C TRP A 394 -22.96 3.06 -12.73
N ARG A 395 -24.27 3.30 -12.61
CA ARG A 395 -25.31 2.28 -12.80
C ARG A 395 -25.46 1.80 -14.24
N LYS A 396 -24.94 2.54 -15.22
CA LYS A 396 -24.94 2.14 -16.64
C LYS A 396 -23.81 1.16 -16.95
N MET A 397 -22.87 0.99 -16.01
CA MET A 397 -21.74 0.09 -16.17
C MET A 397 -22.20 -1.37 -16.11
N ARG A 398 -21.61 -2.22 -16.95
CA ARG A 398 -21.95 -3.65 -17.01
C ARG A 398 -21.57 -4.39 -15.73
N THR A 399 -20.50 -3.97 -15.06
CA THR A 399 -20.00 -4.55 -13.82
C THR A 399 -19.32 -3.49 -12.97
N LEU A 400 -19.31 -3.72 -11.66
CA LEU A 400 -18.43 -3.02 -10.72
C LEU A 400 -17.12 -3.77 -10.47
N PHE A 401 -17.05 -5.04 -10.90
CA PHE A 401 -15.97 -5.96 -10.56
C PHE A 401 -15.02 -6.12 -11.74
N ASN A 402 -14.05 -5.21 -11.82
CA ASN A 402 -12.96 -5.27 -12.78
C ASN A 402 -11.63 -5.18 -12.05
N THR A 403 -10.67 -6.02 -12.45
CA THR A 403 -9.34 -6.05 -11.86
C THR A 403 -8.28 -6.28 -12.91
N GLY A 404 -7.45 -5.26 -13.15
CA GLY A 404 -6.36 -5.34 -14.11
C GLY A 404 -6.85 -5.71 -15.51
N GLY A 405 -7.97 -5.14 -15.94
CA GLY A 405 -8.64 -5.44 -17.21
C GLY A 405 -9.42 -6.76 -17.27
N ARG A 406 -9.51 -7.53 -16.17
CA ARG A 406 -10.32 -8.75 -16.10
C ARG A 406 -11.67 -8.45 -15.47
N ILE A 407 -12.71 -8.44 -16.30
CA ILE A 407 -14.10 -8.30 -15.87
C ILE A 407 -14.59 -9.61 -15.22
N VAL A 408 -15.05 -9.52 -13.97
CA VAL A 408 -15.77 -10.58 -13.29
C VAL A 408 -17.27 -10.34 -13.49
N ASN A 409 -17.94 -11.29 -14.16
CA ASN A 409 -19.38 -11.20 -14.39
C ASN A 409 -20.11 -11.72 -13.15
N VAL A 410 -21.03 -10.92 -12.63
CA VAL A 410 -21.96 -11.31 -11.57
C VAL A 410 -23.32 -11.54 -12.22
N PRO A 411 -23.86 -12.78 -12.24
CA PRO A 411 -25.20 -13.03 -12.74
C PRO A 411 -26.28 -12.34 -11.88
N PRO A 412 -27.46 -12.02 -12.43
CA PRO A 412 -28.58 -11.47 -11.66
C PRO A 412 -29.06 -12.41 -10.55
N GLU A 413 -29.47 -11.87 -9.39
CA GLU A 413 -29.90 -12.62 -8.20
C GLU A 413 -30.95 -13.73 -8.49
N ASP A 414 -31.84 -13.52 -9.47
CA ASP A 414 -32.92 -14.45 -9.81
C ASP A 414 -32.44 -15.79 -10.40
N HIS A 415 -31.24 -15.86 -10.97
CA HIS A 415 -30.68 -17.09 -11.53
C HIS A 415 -30.07 -18.04 -10.47
N HIS A 416 -29.94 -17.59 -9.22
CA HIS A 416 -29.24 -18.34 -8.16
C HIS A 416 -30.15 -19.17 -7.26
N LYS A 417 -31.48 -19.08 -7.41
CA LYS A 417 -32.43 -19.93 -6.66
C LYS A 417 -32.43 -21.41 -7.12
N ASP A 418 -31.95 -21.70 -8.34
CA ASP A 418 -32.00 -23.03 -8.95
C ASP A 418 -30.67 -23.83 -8.88
N MET A 419 -29.56 -23.20 -8.49
CA MET A 419 -28.27 -23.89 -8.31
C MET A 419 -27.95 -23.94 -6.82
N GLY A 420 -28.11 -25.11 -6.18
CA GLY A 420 -27.94 -25.30 -4.74
C GLY A 420 -26.77 -24.50 -4.14
N SER A 421 -27.09 -23.64 -3.17
CA SER A 421 -26.16 -22.69 -2.57
C SER A 421 -25.11 -23.39 -1.70
N HIS A 422 -23.88 -23.53 -2.21
CA HIS A 422 -22.75 -23.88 -1.35
C HIS A 422 -22.25 -22.60 -0.65
N PRO A 423 -22.07 -22.57 0.68
CA PRO A 423 -21.59 -21.38 1.42
C PRO A 423 -20.21 -20.86 0.99
N ASP A 424 -19.47 -21.64 0.19
CA ASP A 424 -18.16 -21.28 -0.35
C ASP A 424 -18.23 -20.87 -1.84
N ASP A 425 -19.43 -20.68 -2.41
CA ASP A 425 -19.56 -20.08 -3.75
C ASP A 425 -19.05 -18.63 -3.75
N MET A 426 -18.41 -18.21 -4.84
CA MET A 426 -17.77 -16.90 -5.00
C MET A 426 -18.73 -15.74 -4.72
N PHE A 427 -20.04 -15.94 -4.94
CA PHE A 427 -21.09 -14.92 -4.80
C PHE A 427 -21.63 -14.74 -3.38
N HIS A 428 -21.54 -15.77 -2.54
CA HIS A 428 -21.98 -15.71 -1.14
C HIS A 428 -20.81 -15.64 -0.15
N ARG A 429 -19.59 -15.68 -0.66
CA ARG A 429 -18.38 -15.65 0.16
C ARG A 429 -18.19 -14.30 0.83
N THR A 430 -17.84 -14.37 2.12
CA THR A 430 -17.41 -13.24 2.91
C THR A 430 -16.09 -13.61 3.60
N GLY A 431 -14.98 -13.03 3.13
CA GLY A 431 -13.65 -13.30 3.65
C GLY A 431 -13.01 -14.59 3.10
N SER A 432 -11.71 -14.77 3.38
CA SER A 432 -10.94 -15.90 2.87
C SER A 432 -10.54 -16.88 3.98
N LYS A 433 -10.84 -18.17 3.81
CA LYS A 433 -10.46 -19.23 4.77
C LYS A 433 -9.15 -19.94 4.38
N SER A 434 -8.72 -19.78 3.15
CA SER A 434 -7.51 -20.38 2.56
C SER A 434 -7.16 -19.67 1.25
N SER A 435 -6.00 -19.98 0.67
CA SER A 435 -5.65 -19.52 -0.68
C SER A 435 -6.62 -20.01 -1.77
N SER A 436 -7.16 -21.23 -1.64
CA SER A 436 -8.13 -21.80 -2.59
C SER A 436 -9.54 -21.20 -2.44
N SER A 437 -9.87 -20.66 -1.27
CA SER A 437 -11.13 -19.97 -0.98
C SER A 437 -10.95 -18.45 -0.92
N TYR A 438 -10.01 -17.90 -1.71
CA TYR A 438 -9.73 -16.46 -1.76
C TYR A 438 -10.94 -15.66 -2.25
N ASP A 439 -11.35 -14.65 -1.48
CA ASP A 439 -12.52 -13.81 -1.76
C ASP A 439 -12.19 -12.66 -2.72
N ARG A 440 -12.22 -12.99 -4.02
CA ARG A 440 -11.84 -12.06 -5.09
C ARG A 440 -12.77 -10.86 -5.21
N LEU A 441 -14.08 -11.02 -5.02
CA LEU A 441 -15.02 -9.92 -5.21
C LEU A 441 -14.83 -8.86 -4.13
N SER A 442 -14.58 -9.29 -2.90
CA SER A 442 -14.25 -8.41 -1.79
C SER A 442 -12.94 -7.65 -1.98
N VAL A 443 -11.92 -8.30 -2.56
CA VAL A 443 -10.64 -7.65 -2.92
C VAL A 443 -10.85 -6.57 -3.98
N ILE A 444 -11.64 -6.85 -5.01
CA ILE A 444 -11.94 -5.86 -6.05
C ILE A 444 -12.73 -4.69 -5.46
N LEU A 445 -13.68 -4.98 -4.56
CA LEU A 445 -14.42 -3.94 -3.87
C LEU A 445 -13.52 -3.10 -2.93
N SER A 446 -12.55 -3.70 -2.24
CA SER A 446 -11.59 -2.95 -1.41
C SER A 446 -10.65 -2.07 -2.23
N ASP A 447 -10.28 -2.50 -3.45
CA ASP A 447 -9.52 -1.70 -4.40
C ASP A 447 -10.28 -0.42 -4.79
N MET A 448 -11.61 -0.46 -4.92
CA MET A 448 -12.43 0.73 -5.13
C MET A 448 -12.66 1.52 -3.83
N ALA A 449 -12.92 0.81 -2.72
CA ALA A 449 -13.27 1.42 -1.43
C ALA A 449 -12.18 2.37 -0.93
N ARG A 450 -10.89 2.02 -1.09
CA ARG A 450 -9.78 2.89 -0.66
C ARG A 450 -9.82 4.29 -1.30
N PHE A 451 -10.13 4.38 -2.60
CA PHE A 451 -10.25 5.67 -3.29
C PHE A 451 -11.53 6.40 -2.91
N VAL A 452 -12.65 5.67 -2.78
CA VAL A 452 -13.94 6.24 -2.37
C VAL A 452 -13.85 6.87 -0.98
N LEU A 453 -13.22 6.17 -0.03
CA LEU A 453 -13.09 6.64 1.34
C LEU A 453 -12.21 7.89 1.42
N CYS A 454 -11.00 7.85 0.85
CA CYS A 454 -10.11 9.01 0.91
C CYS A 454 -10.66 10.21 0.11
N HIS A 455 -11.34 10.00 -1.03
CA HIS A 455 -11.94 11.11 -1.78
C HIS A 455 -13.10 11.78 -1.04
N ARG A 456 -13.92 10.99 -0.32
CA ARG A 456 -15.08 11.52 0.43
C ARG A 456 -14.72 12.14 1.76
N PHE A 457 -13.75 11.56 2.45
CA PHE A 457 -13.49 11.84 3.85
C PHE A 457 -12.07 12.35 4.12
N GLY A 458 -11.17 12.34 3.13
CA GLY A 458 -9.75 12.61 3.33
C GLY A 458 -9.07 11.47 4.08
N GLY A 459 -7.90 11.74 4.64
CA GLY A 459 -7.19 10.80 5.49
C GLY A 459 -6.51 9.65 4.74
N ILE A 460 -6.19 8.59 5.48
CA ILE A 460 -5.32 7.51 5.04
C ILE A 460 -6.07 6.18 5.09
N TYR A 461 -6.12 5.48 3.97
CA TYR A 461 -6.59 4.10 3.91
C TYR A 461 -5.46 3.12 4.21
N LEU A 462 -5.80 2.06 4.94
CA LEU A 462 -4.97 0.90 5.28
C LEU A 462 -5.72 -0.39 4.91
N ASP A 463 -5.06 -1.32 4.20
CA ASP A 463 -5.59 -2.69 4.08
C ASP A 463 -5.56 -3.38 5.45
N ALA A 464 -6.48 -4.32 5.66
CA ALA A 464 -6.70 -4.99 6.94
C ALA A 464 -5.52 -5.87 7.40
N ASP A 465 -4.54 -6.10 6.52
CA ASP A 465 -3.27 -6.76 6.79
C ASP A 465 -2.09 -5.80 6.99
N THR A 466 -2.38 -4.59 7.44
CA THR A 466 -1.39 -3.59 7.87
C THR A 466 -1.33 -3.47 9.39
N ILE A 467 -0.13 -3.55 9.96
CA ILE A 467 0.15 -3.33 11.38
C ILE A 467 0.91 -2.03 11.54
N LEU A 468 0.45 -1.12 12.40
CA LEU A 468 1.13 0.14 12.67
C LEU A 468 2.31 -0.06 13.64
N LEU A 469 3.44 0.59 13.37
CA LEU A 469 4.72 0.37 14.08
C LEU A 469 5.27 1.62 14.79
N ARG A 470 4.69 2.79 14.55
CA ARG A 470 5.00 4.06 15.22
C ARG A 470 3.87 5.06 15.03
N ASP A 471 3.92 6.19 15.73
CA ASP A 471 3.04 7.32 15.54
C ASP A 471 3.20 7.94 14.14
N TRP A 472 2.08 8.31 13.51
CA TRP A 472 2.01 8.87 12.16
C TRP A 472 1.91 10.40 12.12
N GLU A 473 2.05 11.10 13.27
CA GLU A 473 2.08 12.58 13.35
C GLU A 473 2.79 13.25 12.17
N GLU A 474 4.02 12.81 11.85
CA GLU A 474 4.84 13.36 10.77
C GLU A 474 4.24 13.14 9.37
N VAL A 475 3.55 12.01 9.17
CA VAL A 475 2.94 11.64 7.88
C VAL A 475 1.61 12.37 7.69
N TRP A 476 0.87 12.62 8.77
CA TRP A 476 -0.32 13.49 8.72
C TRP A 476 0.00 14.91 8.26
N GLY A 477 1.20 15.39 8.61
CA GLY A 477 1.68 16.71 8.19
C GLY A 477 1.92 16.83 6.68
N TRP A 478 2.14 15.73 5.97
CA TRP A 478 2.33 15.75 4.52
C TRP A 478 0.99 15.94 3.80
N ARG A 479 0.76 17.15 3.29
CA ARG A 479 -0.51 17.53 2.66
C ARG A 479 -0.71 16.98 1.24
N GLY A 480 0.28 16.32 0.64
CA GLY A 480 0.16 15.76 -0.71
C GLY A 480 -0.40 14.34 -0.73
N GLY A 481 -0.95 13.92 -1.88
CA GLY A 481 -1.36 12.53 -2.08
C GLY A 481 -0.15 11.60 -2.09
N PHE A 482 -0.28 10.41 -1.53
CA PHE A 482 0.76 9.37 -1.66
C PHE A 482 0.19 7.95 -1.61
N ALA A 483 0.93 7.03 -2.21
CA ALA A 483 0.76 5.59 -2.01
C ALA A 483 2.11 4.91 -2.16
N TYR A 484 2.32 3.80 -1.46
CA TYR A 484 3.61 3.14 -1.53
C TYR A 484 3.77 2.22 -2.75
N ARG A 485 5.02 1.94 -3.07
CA ARG A 485 5.47 1.20 -4.25
C ARG A 485 5.19 -0.30 -4.15
N TRP A 486 4.93 -0.93 -5.29
CA TRP A 486 4.82 -2.37 -5.48
C TRP A 486 6.21 -3.04 -5.54
N SER A 487 6.86 -3.16 -4.38
CA SER A 487 8.22 -3.72 -4.29
C SER A 487 9.18 -3.04 -5.29
N ARG A 488 9.99 -3.83 -6.00
CA ARG A 488 10.90 -3.38 -7.06
C ARG A 488 10.20 -2.75 -8.28
N LEU A 489 8.90 -2.94 -8.47
CA LEU A 489 8.20 -2.42 -9.66
C LEU A 489 7.85 -0.94 -9.44
N PRO A 490 8.05 -0.05 -10.44
CA PRO A 490 7.69 1.37 -10.33
C PRO A 490 6.18 1.56 -10.53
N ARG A 491 5.39 0.93 -9.68
CA ARG A 491 3.93 0.84 -9.69
C ARG A 491 3.39 0.97 -8.27
N TYR A 492 2.16 1.43 -8.10
CA TYR A 492 1.54 1.60 -6.77
C TYR A 492 0.98 0.28 -6.25
N ASN A 493 1.02 0.07 -4.92
CA ASN A 493 0.29 -1.00 -4.22
C ASN A 493 -1.01 -0.52 -3.57
N THR A 494 -1.06 0.75 -3.13
CA THR A 494 -2.25 1.41 -2.53
C THR A 494 -2.87 0.72 -1.31
N ALA A 495 -2.28 -0.34 -0.73
CA ALA A 495 -2.67 -0.85 0.59
C ALA A 495 -2.44 0.19 1.70
N VAL A 496 -1.55 1.15 1.46
CA VAL A 496 -1.51 2.45 2.15
C VAL A 496 -1.72 3.53 1.11
N LEU A 497 -2.77 4.33 1.27
CA LEU A 497 -3.16 5.40 0.35
C LEU A 497 -3.62 6.65 1.12
N HIS A 498 -2.97 7.78 0.88
CA HIS A 498 -3.41 9.09 1.32
C HIS A 498 -3.93 9.90 0.14
N MET A 499 -5.11 10.49 0.28
CA MET A 499 -5.64 11.50 -0.64
C MET A 499 -6.42 12.55 0.15
N ASN A 500 -6.37 13.79 -0.34
CA ASN A 500 -7.20 14.85 0.22
C ASN A 500 -8.65 14.69 -0.24
N LYS A 501 -9.57 15.08 0.63
CA LYS A 501 -11.00 15.10 0.37
C LYS A 501 -11.28 16.01 -0.83
N GLY A 502 -12.02 15.51 -1.82
CA GLY A 502 -12.38 16.30 -3.01
C GLY A 502 -11.19 16.81 -3.82
N SER A 503 -10.04 16.12 -3.75
CA SER A 503 -8.85 16.48 -4.53
C SER A 503 -9.08 16.36 -6.04
N ALA A 504 -8.39 17.18 -6.83
CA ALA A 504 -8.47 17.14 -8.29
C ALA A 504 -7.92 15.81 -8.84
N ILE A 505 -6.91 15.22 -8.18
CA ILE A 505 -6.45 13.87 -8.51
C ILE A 505 -7.53 12.81 -8.25
N GLY A 506 -8.35 12.97 -7.21
CA GLY A 506 -9.51 12.12 -6.97
C GLY A 506 -10.53 12.20 -8.10
N THR A 507 -10.90 13.43 -8.50
CA THR A 507 -11.79 13.66 -9.65
C THR A 507 -11.24 13.03 -10.93
N PHE A 508 -9.94 13.23 -11.21
CA PHE A 508 -9.27 12.59 -12.33
C PHE A 508 -9.38 11.07 -12.30
N LEU A 509 -9.06 10.44 -11.15
CA LEU A 509 -9.05 8.99 -11.01
C LEU A 509 -10.44 8.39 -11.20
N PHE A 510 -11.49 9.00 -10.60
CA PHE A 510 -12.86 8.49 -10.73
C PHE A 510 -13.39 8.56 -12.16
N ARG A 511 -13.22 9.69 -12.84
CA ARG A 511 -13.66 9.84 -14.23
C ARG A 511 -12.86 8.94 -15.17
N THR A 512 -11.54 8.86 -14.97
CA THR A 512 -10.68 7.98 -15.76
C THR A 512 -11.06 6.52 -15.55
N ALA A 513 -11.27 6.08 -14.30
CA ALA A 513 -11.70 4.72 -14.00
C ALA A 513 -13.07 4.42 -14.61
N LEU A 514 -14.05 5.33 -14.50
CA LEU A 514 -15.37 5.17 -15.11
C LEU A 514 -15.28 4.93 -16.63
N LYS A 515 -14.49 5.74 -17.35
CA LYS A 515 -14.24 5.56 -18.79
C LYS A 515 -13.35 4.35 -19.12
N ASN A 516 -12.76 3.72 -18.12
CA ASN A 516 -11.92 2.53 -18.21
C ASN A 516 -12.49 1.35 -17.41
N ASN A 517 -13.82 1.20 -17.41
CA ASN A 517 -14.53 0.05 -16.85
C ASN A 517 -14.39 -0.14 -15.33
N LEU A 518 -14.35 0.96 -14.57
CA LEU A 518 -14.24 1.01 -13.10
C LEU A 518 -13.10 0.15 -12.53
N ASP A 519 -11.96 0.10 -13.22
CA ASP A 519 -10.80 -0.68 -12.76
C ASP A 519 -9.92 0.16 -11.81
N PHE A 520 -10.11 -0.05 -10.51
CA PHE A 520 -9.31 0.58 -9.46
C PHE A 520 -8.10 -0.24 -9.03
N HIS A 521 -7.77 -1.31 -9.75
CA HIS A 521 -6.61 -2.14 -9.40
C HIS A 521 -5.32 -1.30 -9.38
N PRO A 522 -4.42 -1.48 -8.39
CA PRO A 522 -3.27 -0.59 -8.19
C PRO A 522 -2.33 -0.46 -9.41
N MET A 523 -2.19 -1.54 -10.19
CA MET A 523 -1.42 -1.52 -11.44
C MET A 523 -2.08 -0.66 -12.53
N THR A 524 -3.40 -0.66 -12.57
CA THR A 524 -4.19 0.14 -13.53
C THR A 524 -4.16 1.61 -13.14
N ILE A 525 -4.27 1.93 -11.85
CA ILE A 525 -4.09 3.30 -11.32
C ILE A 525 -2.72 3.86 -11.71
N THR A 526 -1.67 3.04 -11.64
CA THR A 526 -0.33 3.43 -12.11
C THR A 526 -0.35 3.86 -13.58
N ARG A 527 -1.07 3.12 -14.44
CA ARG A 527 -1.19 3.45 -15.86
C ARG A 527 -1.96 4.74 -16.07
N TYR A 528 -3.08 4.94 -15.38
CA TYR A 528 -3.86 6.17 -15.46
C TYR A 528 -3.00 7.40 -15.17
N LEU A 529 -2.25 7.37 -14.08
CA LEU A 529 -1.41 8.48 -13.66
C LEU A 529 -0.24 8.72 -14.62
N LYS A 530 0.41 7.66 -15.12
CA LYS A 530 1.53 7.80 -16.06
C LYS A 530 1.10 8.29 -17.44
N ASP A 531 0.00 7.76 -17.98
CA ASP A 531 -0.53 8.20 -19.28
C ASP A 531 -0.95 9.69 -19.24
N ALA A 532 -1.30 10.19 -18.05
CA ALA A 532 -1.70 11.58 -17.82
C ALA A 532 -0.57 12.48 -17.25
N TYR A 533 0.64 11.95 -17.02
CA TYR A 533 1.73 12.70 -16.36
C TYR A 533 1.33 13.33 -15.01
N LEU A 534 0.54 12.60 -14.22
CA LEU A 534 0.05 12.99 -12.88
C LEU A 534 0.69 12.15 -11.76
N ASP A 535 1.60 11.23 -12.07
CA ASP A 535 2.25 10.34 -11.08
C ASP A 535 3.12 11.08 -10.06
N GLY A 536 3.50 12.34 -10.34
CA GLY A 536 4.11 13.23 -9.37
C GLY A 536 3.16 13.75 -8.28
N LEU A 537 1.85 13.79 -8.54
CA LEU A 537 0.84 14.31 -7.60
C LEU A 537 0.35 13.25 -6.59
N LEU A 538 0.35 11.96 -6.98
CA LEU A 538 0.25 10.84 -6.05
C LEU A 538 1.65 10.28 -5.82
N LEU A 539 2.35 10.83 -4.83
CA LEU A 539 3.74 10.49 -4.60
C LEU A 539 3.91 8.99 -4.34
N GLN A 540 4.71 8.33 -5.16
CA GLN A 540 5.06 6.93 -4.95
C GLN A 540 6.16 6.82 -3.88
N LEU A 541 5.79 6.35 -2.69
CA LEU A 541 6.71 6.19 -1.58
C LEU A 541 7.43 4.83 -1.61
N PRO A 542 8.68 4.77 -1.11
CA PRO A 542 9.40 3.51 -1.00
C PRO A 542 8.67 2.51 -0.09
N ASP A 543 8.77 1.22 -0.43
CA ASP A 543 8.21 0.11 0.33
C ASP A 543 8.76 0.04 1.76
N ALA A 544 10.01 0.46 1.97
CA ALA A 544 10.65 0.48 3.29
C ALA A 544 9.82 1.13 4.41
N LEU A 545 8.99 2.14 4.10
CA LEU A 545 8.17 2.86 5.07
C LEU A 545 6.99 2.03 5.61
N PHE A 546 6.45 1.10 4.80
CA PHE A 546 5.17 0.44 5.08
C PHE A 546 5.21 -1.09 4.93
N ASP A 547 6.23 -1.62 4.27
CA ASP A 547 6.42 -3.03 3.95
C ASP A 547 7.90 -3.35 3.74
N SER A 548 8.66 -3.30 4.82
CA SER A 548 10.11 -3.46 4.78
C SER A 548 10.57 -4.89 4.42
N ALA A 549 9.67 -5.87 4.34
CA ALA A 549 10.04 -7.25 4.01
C ALA A 549 10.01 -7.54 2.51
N TRP A 550 9.22 -6.80 1.73
CA TRP A 550 8.79 -7.22 0.39
C TRP A 550 9.94 -7.56 -0.55
N LEU A 551 10.94 -6.68 -0.67
CA LEU A 551 12.09 -6.90 -1.55
C LEU A 551 12.83 -8.22 -1.22
N ASN A 552 13.00 -8.55 0.06
CA ASN A 552 13.64 -9.81 0.46
C ASN A 552 12.83 -11.03 0.03
N THR A 553 11.50 -10.95 0.08
CA THR A 553 10.63 -12.06 -0.35
C THR A 553 10.76 -12.35 -1.85
N GLU A 554 11.14 -11.33 -2.63
CA GLU A 554 11.40 -11.43 -4.08
C GLU A 554 12.88 -11.71 -4.41
N ASN A 555 13.70 -12.09 -3.43
CA ASN A 555 15.13 -12.37 -3.55
C ASN A 555 16.05 -11.15 -3.76
N TYR A 556 15.60 -9.94 -3.43
CA TYR A 556 16.43 -8.72 -3.46
C TYR A 556 16.99 -8.39 -2.07
N GLN A 557 18.15 -7.73 -2.01
CA GLN A 557 18.77 -7.19 -0.79
C GLN A 557 19.04 -8.20 0.34
N ARG A 558 19.02 -9.50 0.04
CA ARG A 558 19.24 -10.58 1.04
C ARG A 558 20.66 -10.63 1.59
N GLU A 559 21.61 -9.99 0.92
CA GLU A 559 22.99 -9.80 1.37
C GLU A 559 23.11 -8.77 2.50
N ARG A 560 22.17 -7.82 2.59
CA ARG A 560 22.09 -6.79 3.63
C ARG A 560 20.63 -6.54 4.03
N PRO A 561 19.94 -7.57 4.57
CA PRO A 561 18.51 -7.48 4.78
C PRO A 561 18.16 -6.52 5.92
N PRO A 562 16.96 -5.90 5.90
CA PRO A 562 16.36 -5.30 7.09
C PRO A 562 16.12 -6.33 8.20
N GLN A 563 15.86 -5.83 9.41
CA GLN A 563 15.60 -6.62 10.61
C GLN A 563 14.11 -6.52 10.99
N PRO A 564 13.35 -7.63 11.07
CA PRO A 564 13.76 -9.02 10.84
C PRO A 564 13.99 -9.38 9.37
N PHE A 565 14.84 -10.39 9.17
CA PHE A 565 15.05 -10.97 7.84
C PHE A 565 13.99 -12.01 7.50
N PHE A 566 13.10 -11.66 6.56
CA PHE A 566 12.11 -12.58 5.99
C PHE A 566 12.49 -13.00 4.58
N LYS A 567 12.56 -14.32 4.33
CA LYS A 567 12.71 -14.90 2.99
C LYS A 567 11.37 -15.08 2.30
N ALA A 568 10.29 -15.20 3.07
CA ALA A 568 8.91 -15.19 2.61
C ALA A 568 8.04 -14.44 3.62
N PHE A 569 6.91 -13.86 3.17
CA PHE A 569 5.95 -13.20 4.06
C PHE A 569 5.42 -14.13 5.16
N GLN A 570 5.37 -15.45 4.88
CA GLN A 570 4.99 -16.45 5.85
C GLN A 570 5.90 -16.48 7.09
N ASP A 571 7.16 -16.06 6.99
CA ASP A 571 8.13 -16.06 8.11
C ASP A 571 7.68 -15.15 9.27
N PHE A 572 6.77 -14.20 9.01
CA PHE A 572 6.10 -13.41 10.03
C PHE A 572 5.20 -14.27 10.95
N PHE A 573 4.49 -15.23 10.36
CA PHE A 573 3.59 -16.15 11.06
C PHE A 573 4.33 -17.39 11.57
N ASP A 574 5.27 -17.90 10.77
CA ASP A 574 6.07 -19.10 11.06
C ASP A 574 7.56 -18.74 11.03
N THR A 575 8.06 -18.14 12.12
CA THR A 575 9.45 -17.71 12.18
C THR A 575 10.40 -18.92 12.04
N PRO A 576 11.38 -18.87 11.10
CA PRO A 576 12.28 -20.01 10.88
C PRO A 576 13.08 -20.38 12.13
N ALA A 577 13.32 -21.68 12.33
CA ALA A 577 14.01 -22.22 13.52
C ALA A 577 15.39 -21.60 13.77
N VAL A 578 16.17 -21.30 12.72
CA VAL A 578 17.49 -20.66 12.86
C VAL A 578 17.40 -19.25 13.46
N SER A 579 16.24 -18.62 13.35
CA SER A 579 15.96 -17.26 13.85
C SER A 579 14.83 -17.26 14.89
N SER A 580 14.48 -18.39 15.50
CA SER A 580 13.31 -18.50 16.38
C SER A 580 13.48 -17.79 17.72
N ALA A 581 14.71 -17.58 18.18
CA ALA A 581 15.00 -16.79 19.38
C ALA A 581 14.76 -15.28 19.19
N ALA A 582 14.79 -14.80 17.95
CA ALA A 582 14.80 -13.37 17.64
C ALA A 582 13.53 -12.61 18.08
N PRO A 583 12.30 -13.13 17.81
CA PRO A 583 11.06 -12.49 18.25
C PRO A 583 11.02 -12.21 19.76
N LEU A 584 11.33 -13.22 20.59
CA LEU A 584 11.31 -13.08 22.05
C LEU A 584 12.45 -12.19 22.56
N ALA A 585 13.65 -12.33 21.99
CA ALA A 585 14.83 -11.58 22.43
C ALA A 585 14.75 -10.08 22.11
N MET A 586 14.19 -9.72 20.94
CA MET A 586 14.14 -8.32 20.49
C MET A 586 12.78 -7.66 20.66
N GLY A 587 11.69 -8.44 20.69
CA GLY A 587 10.34 -7.92 20.84
C GLY A 587 9.94 -6.89 19.78
N PHE A 588 8.93 -6.08 20.09
CA PHE A 588 8.45 -5.00 19.21
C PHE A 588 9.58 -4.06 18.73
N ASP A 589 10.56 -3.76 19.58
CA ASP A 589 11.65 -2.82 19.25
C ASP A 589 12.60 -3.36 18.16
N GLY A 590 12.66 -4.67 17.96
CA GLY A 590 13.42 -5.29 16.86
C GLY A 590 12.64 -5.52 15.57
N PHE A 591 11.37 -5.10 15.49
CA PHE A 591 10.51 -5.37 14.35
C PHE A 591 10.45 -4.17 13.39
N PHE A 592 11.27 -4.20 12.33
CA PHE A 592 11.35 -3.15 11.29
C PHE A 592 11.42 -1.73 11.84
N ARG A 593 12.17 -1.54 12.93
CA ARG A 593 12.27 -0.27 13.65
C ARG A 593 12.61 0.89 12.71
N GLY A 594 11.75 1.90 12.69
CA GLY A 594 11.84 3.06 11.79
C GLY A 594 10.64 3.14 10.84
N ALA A 595 10.12 2.00 10.38
CA ALA A 595 8.95 1.92 9.51
C ALA A 595 7.69 2.45 10.22
N PHE A 596 6.76 2.99 9.43
CA PHE A 596 5.44 3.46 9.87
C PHE A 596 4.45 2.31 10.06
N SER A 597 4.57 1.28 9.21
CA SER A 597 3.76 0.06 9.30
C SER A 597 4.47 -1.15 8.69
N TYR A 598 3.83 -2.31 8.81
CA TYR A 598 4.17 -3.52 8.09
C TYR A 598 2.91 -4.13 7.45
N HIS A 599 2.92 -4.31 6.12
CA HIS A 599 1.89 -5.02 5.36
C HIS A 599 2.33 -6.47 5.12
N TYR A 600 1.56 -7.45 5.62
CA TYR A 600 1.97 -8.87 5.62
C TYR A 600 1.39 -9.74 4.48
N HIS A 601 0.72 -9.15 3.47
CA HIS A 601 0.30 -9.78 2.21
C HIS A 601 -0.64 -11.00 2.28
N ASN A 602 -1.93 -10.77 2.54
CA ASN A 602 -3.02 -11.72 2.28
C ASN A 602 -2.97 -13.07 3.03
N PHE A 603 -2.17 -13.20 4.09
CA PHE A 603 -2.18 -14.38 4.98
C PHE A 603 -3.36 -14.38 5.96
N TRP A 604 -4.56 -14.03 5.47
CA TRP A 604 -5.75 -13.81 6.30
C TRP A 604 -6.24 -15.06 7.04
N TRP A 605 -5.85 -16.24 6.61
CA TRP A 605 -6.19 -17.52 7.26
C TRP A 605 -5.19 -17.97 8.32
N LYS A 606 -3.99 -17.37 8.41
CA LYS A 606 -3.01 -17.75 9.43
C LYS A 606 -3.26 -16.99 10.72
N PRO A 607 -3.50 -17.66 11.86
CA PRO A 607 -3.69 -16.96 13.11
C PRO A 607 -2.40 -16.26 13.53
N PHE A 608 -2.51 -15.07 14.13
CA PHE A 608 -1.37 -14.33 14.67
C PHE A 608 -0.68 -15.07 15.82
N ASP A 609 -1.45 -15.75 16.67
CA ASP A 609 -0.93 -16.66 17.67
C ASP A 609 -1.71 -17.98 17.59
N PRO A 610 -1.17 -19.02 16.93
CA PRO A 610 -1.83 -20.31 16.84
C PRO A 610 -2.11 -20.97 18.20
N SER A 611 -1.29 -20.68 19.22
CA SER A 611 -1.46 -21.24 20.57
C SER A 611 -2.48 -20.49 21.42
N ARG A 612 -2.72 -19.21 21.11
CA ARG A 612 -3.68 -18.32 21.76
C ARG A 612 -4.52 -17.56 20.75
N ASN A 613 -5.26 -18.31 19.94
CA ASN A 613 -6.10 -17.76 18.88
C ASN A 613 -7.48 -17.31 19.41
N TRP A 614 -7.45 -16.39 20.37
CA TRP A 614 -8.59 -15.70 20.95
C TRP A 614 -8.14 -14.31 21.46
N PRO A 615 -9.06 -13.36 21.67
CA PRO A 615 -8.72 -12.05 22.23
C PRO A 615 -8.41 -12.18 23.73
N ASP A 616 -7.22 -11.77 24.15
CA ASP A 616 -6.75 -11.84 25.53
C ASP A 616 -6.48 -10.41 26.04
N LEU A 617 -7.53 -9.71 26.49
CA LEU A 617 -7.46 -8.31 26.91
C LEU A 617 -7.64 -8.10 28.41
N GLY A 618 -7.53 -9.18 29.19
CA GLY A 618 -7.55 -9.16 30.66
C GLY A 618 -8.95 -9.18 31.26
N GLY A 619 -9.02 -9.14 32.60
CA GLY A 619 -10.23 -9.42 33.37
C GLY A 619 -11.46 -8.56 33.02
N ARG A 620 -11.27 -7.35 32.47
CA ARG A 620 -12.38 -6.48 32.01
C ARG A 620 -13.15 -7.08 30.83
N PHE A 621 -12.50 -7.93 30.03
CA PHE A 621 -13.05 -8.52 28.80
C PHE A 621 -13.10 -10.05 28.85
N SER A 622 -12.99 -10.65 30.05
CA SER A 622 -12.86 -12.10 30.23
C SER A 622 -14.04 -12.90 29.69
N ALA A 623 -15.27 -12.35 29.72
CA ALA A 623 -16.46 -13.06 29.23
C ALA A 623 -16.36 -13.43 27.74
N GLY A 624 -15.88 -12.50 26.90
CA GLY A 624 -15.65 -12.75 25.47
C GLY A 624 -14.49 -13.73 25.25
N GLU A 625 -13.39 -13.54 25.97
CA GLU A 625 -12.22 -14.43 25.95
C GLU A 625 -12.60 -15.88 26.30
N GLU A 626 -13.33 -16.10 27.40
CA GLU A 626 -13.79 -17.41 27.84
C GLU A 626 -14.71 -18.08 26.82
N ALA A 627 -15.61 -17.30 26.19
CA ALA A 627 -16.48 -17.81 25.13
C ALA A 627 -15.65 -18.24 23.90
N ALA A 628 -14.70 -17.41 23.46
CA ALA A 628 -13.83 -17.73 22.33
C ALA A 628 -12.93 -18.95 22.60
N ARG A 629 -12.33 -19.02 23.78
CA ARG A 629 -11.43 -20.11 24.18
C ARG A 629 -12.12 -21.48 24.21
N LYS A 630 -13.42 -21.54 24.52
CA LYS A 630 -14.22 -22.78 24.44
C LYS A 630 -14.42 -23.29 23.01
N LEU A 631 -14.32 -22.42 22.00
CA LEU A 631 -14.50 -22.77 20.59
C LEU A 631 -13.20 -23.25 19.93
N VAL A 632 -12.05 -22.98 20.54
CA VAL A 632 -10.75 -23.42 20.03
C VAL A 632 -10.46 -24.82 20.57
N PRO A 633 -10.12 -25.82 19.71
CA PRO A 633 -9.68 -27.12 20.17
C PRO A 633 -8.50 -26.96 21.13
N GLN A 634 -8.63 -27.46 22.36
CA GLN A 634 -7.57 -27.39 23.37
C GLN A 634 -6.29 -28.03 22.80
N PRO A 635 -5.19 -27.28 22.62
CA PRO A 635 -3.97 -27.87 22.10
C PRO A 635 -3.37 -28.85 23.12
N ILE A 636 -2.76 -29.92 22.61
CA ILE A 636 -2.07 -30.96 23.41
C ILE A 636 -0.84 -30.39 24.15
N ASN A 637 -0.35 -29.19 23.78
CA ASN A 637 0.76 -28.50 24.42
C ASN A 637 0.41 -27.06 24.83
N SER A 638 0.71 -26.73 26.09
CA SER A 638 0.59 -25.41 26.71
C SER A 638 1.72 -24.48 26.27
N ASP A 639 1.41 -23.49 25.43
CA ASP A 639 2.33 -22.50 24.84
C ASP A 639 3.54 -23.09 24.06
N ARG A 640 3.90 -22.47 22.93
CA ARG A 640 5.14 -22.85 22.22
C ARG A 640 6.34 -22.24 22.95
N GLU A 641 7.44 -22.99 23.06
CA GLU A 641 8.71 -22.48 23.59
C GLU A 641 9.21 -21.30 22.74
N ASP A 642 9.21 -21.47 21.42
CA ASP A 642 9.56 -20.42 20.47
C ASP A 642 8.30 -19.74 19.91
N LEU A 643 8.18 -18.43 20.13
CA LEU A 643 7.10 -17.61 19.57
C LEU A 643 7.52 -17.02 18.21
N SER A 644 6.56 -16.93 17.28
CA SER A 644 6.74 -16.20 16.03
C SER A 644 6.66 -14.68 16.24
N TRP A 645 7.12 -13.90 15.25
CA TRP A 645 6.98 -12.44 15.27
C TRP A 645 5.52 -11.99 15.44
N SER A 646 4.59 -12.58 14.68
CA SER A 646 3.16 -12.31 14.81
C SER A 646 2.61 -12.58 16.22
N ALA A 647 3.03 -13.68 16.87
CA ALA A 647 2.61 -14.01 18.22
C ALA A 647 3.17 -13.01 19.25
N VAL A 648 4.44 -12.63 19.12
CA VAL A 648 5.08 -11.62 19.98
C VAL A 648 4.41 -10.27 19.84
N LEU A 649 4.09 -9.82 18.62
CA LEU A 649 3.38 -8.57 18.39
C LEU A 649 1.97 -8.60 18.99
N LYS A 650 1.20 -9.67 18.76
CA LYS A 650 -0.14 -9.85 19.35
C LYS A 650 -0.09 -9.73 20.86
N ARG A 651 0.74 -10.53 21.53
CA ARG A 651 0.88 -10.52 23.00
C ARG A 651 1.38 -9.16 23.53
N THR A 652 2.23 -8.48 22.76
CA THR A 652 2.72 -7.14 23.11
C THR A 652 1.61 -6.10 23.07
N PHE A 653 0.76 -6.09 22.05
CA PHE A 653 -0.32 -5.11 21.99
C PHE A 653 -1.45 -5.43 22.99
N GLU A 654 -1.75 -6.71 23.20
CA GLU A 654 -2.71 -7.15 24.20
C GLU A 654 -2.31 -6.75 25.63
N SER A 655 -1.04 -6.93 25.99
CA SER A 655 -0.52 -6.56 27.31
C SER A 655 -0.62 -5.05 27.61
N TYR A 656 -0.64 -4.18 26.58
CA TYR A 656 -0.92 -2.76 26.77
C TYR A 656 -2.38 -2.52 27.21
N ILE A 657 -3.34 -3.21 26.59
CA ILE A 657 -4.76 -3.10 26.97
C ILE A 657 -5.00 -3.69 28.36
N ARG A 658 -4.29 -4.77 28.71
CA ARG A 658 -4.31 -5.36 30.07
C ARG A 658 -3.72 -4.44 31.13
N GLY A 659 -2.96 -3.41 30.74
CA GLY A 659 -2.22 -2.56 31.68
C GLY A 659 -1.04 -3.28 32.33
N GLU A 660 -0.46 -4.28 31.65
CA GLU A 660 0.77 -4.97 32.06
C GLU A 660 2.03 -4.25 31.59
N ARG A 661 1.89 -3.47 30.51
CA ARG A 661 2.95 -2.62 29.96
C ARG A 661 2.38 -1.31 29.44
N CYS A 662 3.24 -0.30 29.34
CA CYS A 662 2.97 0.90 28.57
C CYS A 662 3.05 0.62 27.05
N ASN A 663 2.55 1.58 26.28
CA ASN A 663 2.69 1.61 24.84
C ASN A 663 4.14 1.90 24.42
N MET A 664 4.42 1.95 23.11
CA MET A 664 5.81 2.13 22.64
C MET A 664 6.47 3.45 23.06
N TYR A 665 5.70 4.46 23.49
CA TYR A 665 6.17 5.77 23.93
C TYR A 665 6.18 5.92 25.46
N GLY A 666 6.01 4.83 26.21
CA GLY A 666 6.04 4.86 27.67
C GLY A 666 4.72 5.28 28.33
N GLU A 667 3.62 5.35 27.57
CA GLU A 667 2.32 5.80 28.09
C GLU A 667 1.45 4.62 28.54
N TRP A 668 0.88 4.71 29.74
CA TRP A 668 0.02 3.66 30.31
C TRP A 668 -1.45 3.94 30.04
N LEU A 669 -2.18 2.92 29.56
CA LEU A 669 -3.63 3.01 29.41
C LEU A 669 -4.27 3.33 30.76
N ARG A 670 -5.08 4.38 30.79
CA ARG A 670 -5.97 4.70 31.92
C ARG A 670 -7.37 4.21 31.56
N TRP A 671 -7.99 3.47 32.48
CA TRP A 671 -9.35 2.97 32.34
C TRP A 671 -10.37 3.97 32.85
#